data_AF-A0A951Z3Y7-F1
#
_entry.id   AF-A0A951Z3Y7-F1
#
_cell.length_a   1.000
_cell.length_b   1.000
_cell.length_c   1.000
_cell.angle_alpha   90.00
_cell.angle_beta   90.00
_cell.angle_gamma   90.00
#
_symmetry.space_group_name_H-M   'P 1'
#
loop_
_entity.id
_entity.type
_entity.pdbx_description
1 polymer ?
#
loop_
_entity_poly.entity_id
_entity_poly.type
_entity_poly.pdbx_seq_one_letter_code
_entity_poly.pdbx_strand_id
1 'polypeptide(L)'
;MTVRRALPFFLLLLSAVLAPVLGGYVSVDAMPSSPEYPGIFALLGAPEGAALAHTLIALPALLGLALAWAQRSVTPTPPLPLAIACGVLAISLVASLMQSSFKSSSLLVLVEWFAYLGAMAAGMVLCGRRRGPVLVLGAIVAGTAWVAAMGVQEYVGMKAHDPTWRIFSSWMNPNALAGLLLIGGFLALALTATLERIAAWAAGAVAVVIWFAMLLTQSKGAYLAAGVGLVALVGVALFTKPAGASLKRGLAVVVPLVAVAVLAFAMRAQPAPTGTASSGVFGRLSNAQATAEQSGEFRSNLWKGAVALMKERPMGFGIGTYPQESARSGLTTKTVMAHNSFLQLGVEAGILAPLAVIAIVLLALIRVLRHSRSAWFGHHWPRAGLVAAIAASGAHNLVDSDLYYFGLGFLVFLLLGVGLNMAVDGPSPEFTPKGQRWGFAAIAGVLALLMVHLASVELQKVRFRYAIAAGDSATARGLASSLEGTAGWHGEYWYLRSAVAEPSRALADLEHAAALAPTGRHLRALARARIAANDRSGAEAAMNLALVRDPNDLTTMEQLRDLYVSLEAYDKATEMARRMIAVESTPYFRVRSLPEVIPMETYRARYWLAQRTEGDERLGELKAALPGYLAFASTTCPLVIRALKAGEQQFAGIGRDKAEATLTEGIAIANLLADYDLGSAEDWRARASDLAAVRAELTGASAGGSVGNTTSGIP
;
A
#
# COMPACT_ATOMS: atom_id res chain seq x y z
N MET A 1 26.57 17.99 -27.48
CA MET A 1 26.47 16.64 -26.88
C MET A 1 26.13 15.70 -28.03
N THR A 2 26.93 14.68 -28.34
CA THR A 2 26.56 13.74 -29.42
C THR A 2 25.31 12.95 -29.04
N VAL A 3 24.45 12.59 -30.00
CA VAL A 3 23.17 11.88 -29.76
C VAL A 3 23.38 10.62 -28.89
N ARG A 4 24.47 9.87 -29.14
CA ARG A 4 24.86 8.67 -28.38
C ARG A 4 25.12 8.95 -26.88
N ARG A 5 25.56 10.15 -26.51
CA ARG A 5 25.78 10.55 -25.11
C ARG A 5 24.51 11.14 -24.45
N ALA A 6 23.53 11.56 -25.24
CA ALA A 6 22.29 12.17 -24.75
C ALA A 6 21.20 11.14 -24.38
N LEU A 7 21.13 10.02 -25.11
CA LEU A 7 20.11 8.99 -24.90
C LEU A 7 20.02 8.47 -23.44
N PRO A 8 21.13 8.09 -22.76
CA PRO A 8 21.06 7.64 -21.37
C PRO A 8 20.44 8.66 -20.41
N PHE A 9 20.71 9.94 -20.63
CA PHE A 9 20.15 11.01 -19.80
C PHE A 9 18.66 11.23 -20.09
N PHE A 10 18.24 11.14 -21.35
CA PHE A 10 16.81 11.19 -21.71
C PHE A 10 16.01 10.05 -21.05
N LEU A 11 16.56 8.83 -21.02
CA LEU A 11 15.92 7.71 -20.35
C LEU A 11 15.78 7.94 -18.82
N LEU A 12 16.77 8.58 -18.18
CA LEU A 12 16.65 9.00 -16.78
C LEU A 12 15.51 10.01 -16.60
N LEU A 13 15.41 11.02 -17.47
CA LEU A 13 14.34 12.02 -17.41
C LEU A 13 12.96 11.37 -17.59
N LEU A 14 12.83 10.41 -18.51
CA LEU A 14 11.59 9.65 -18.71
C LEU A 14 11.19 8.92 -17.42
N SER A 15 12.13 8.21 -16.78
CA SER A 15 11.87 7.51 -15.51
C SER A 15 11.44 8.48 -14.40
N ALA A 16 12.07 9.66 -14.35
CA ALA A 16 11.76 10.70 -13.37
C ALA A 16 10.36 11.30 -13.55
N VAL A 17 9.84 11.39 -14.78
CA VAL A 17 8.45 11.78 -15.06
C VAL A 17 7.48 10.65 -14.74
N LEU A 18 7.81 9.42 -15.11
CA LEU A 18 6.92 8.27 -14.94
C LEU A 18 6.74 7.86 -13.48
N ALA A 19 7.75 8.04 -12.61
CA ALA A 19 7.67 7.64 -11.21
C ALA A 19 6.50 8.29 -10.44
N PRO A 20 6.27 9.62 -10.53
CA PRO A 20 5.05 10.24 -10.01
C PRO A 20 3.75 9.69 -10.61
N VAL A 21 3.72 9.46 -11.93
CA VAL A 21 2.50 9.16 -12.68
C VAL A 21 2.02 7.73 -12.45
N LEU A 22 2.95 6.78 -12.38
CA LEU A 22 2.67 5.34 -12.40
C LEU A 22 3.01 4.62 -11.08
N GLY A 23 3.78 5.25 -10.19
CA GLY A 23 4.39 4.56 -9.05
C GLY A 23 3.54 4.45 -7.79
N GLY A 24 2.23 4.73 -7.89
CA GLY A 24 1.34 4.90 -6.75
C GLY A 24 0.58 3.66 -6.28
N TYR A 25 0.69 2.56 -7.02
CA TYR A 25 0.08 1.28 -6.65
C TYR A 25 1.12 0.34 -6.05
N VAL A 26 0.64 -0.58 -5.21
CA VAL A 26 1.42 -1.71 -4.69
C VAL A 26 0.69 -2.98 -5.04
N SER A 27 1.43 -4.06 -5.29
CA SER A 27 0.82 -5.35 -5.55
C SER A 27 0.15 -5.85 -4.27
N VAL A 28 -1.18 -5.93 -4.29
CA VAL A 28 -2.00 -6.55 -3.23
C VAL A 28 -2.58 -7.87 -3.73
N ASP A 29 -3.20 -8.65 -2.85
CA ASP A 29 -3.91 -9.87 -3.24
C ASP A 29 -4.94 -9.51 -4.34
N ALA A 30 -4.62 -9.86 -5.59
CA ALA A 30 -5.27 -9.30 -6.78
C ALA A 30 -6.72 -9.77 -6.95
N MET A 31 -7.58 -8.86 -7.38
CA MET A 31 -8.95 -9.17 -7.78
C MET A 31 -9.00 -9.61 -9.26
N PRO A 32 -10.01 -10.40 -9.67
CA PRO A 32 -10.23 -10.67 -11.08
C PRO A 32 -10.56 -9.36 -11.80
N SER A 33 -9.75 -8.94 -12.76
CA SER A 33 -10.00 -7.77 -13.59
C SER A 33 -10.30 -8.19 -15.03
N SER A 34 -11.27 -7.54 -15.68
CA SER A 34 -11.68 -7.90 -17.04
C SER A 34 -10.58 -7.60 -18.08
N PRO A 35 -10.20 -8.54 -18.96
CA PRO A 35 -9.26 -8.32 -20.05
C PRO A 35 -9.79 -7.32 -21.09
N GLU A 36 -11.09 -7.00 -21.02
CA GLU A 36 -11.75 -5.94 -21.80
C GLU A 36 -11.35 -4.52 -21.37
N TYR A 37 -10.49 -4.35 -20.35
CA TYR A 37 -9.85 -3.06 -20.10
C TYR A 37 -9.13 -2.59 -21.38
N PRO A 38 -9.52 -1.44 -21.98
CA PRO A 38 -9.23 -1.13 -23.38
C PRO A 38 -7.79 -0.64 -23.63
N GLY A 39 -6.80 -1.18 -22.91
CA GLY A 39 -5.39 -0.98 -23.18
C GLY A 39 -4.51 -1.14 -21.93
N ILE A 40 -3.20 -1.25 -22.18
CA ILE A 40 -2.15 -1.30 -21.15
C ILE A 40 -2.28 -0.16 -20.12
N PHE A 41 -2.84 0.99 -20.52
CA PHE A 41 -3.02 2.17 -19.68
C PHE A 41 -4.06 2.02 -18.56
N ALA A 42 -5.08 1.19 -18.73
CA ALA A 42 -6.05 0.94 -17.66
C ALA A 42 -5.44 0.09 -16.53
N LEU A 43 -4.57 -0.86 -16.88
CA LEU A 43 -3.81 -1.66 -15.91
C LEU A 43 -2.82 -0.79 -15.11
N LEU A 44 -2.29 0.27 -15.71
CA LEU A 44 -1.35 1.16 -15.05
C LEU A 44 -1.97 2.01 -13.93
N GLY A 45 -3.30 2.07 -13.85
CA GLY A 45 -4.05 2.70 -12.76
C GLY A 45 -4.70 1.70 -11.80
N ALA A 46 -4.23 0.45 -11.76
CA ALA A 46 -4.83 -0.60 -10.95
C ALA A 46 -3.76 -1.40 -10.18
N PRO A 47 -4.09 -1.95 -8.98
CA PRO A 47 -3.16 -2.78 -8.22
C PRO A 47 -2.62 -3.99 -9.01
N GLU A 48 -3.43 -4.55 -9.91
CA GLU A 48 -3.08 -5.68 -10.77
C GLU A 48 -1.95 -5.36 -11.76
N GLY A 49 -1.77 -4.08 -12.12
CA GLY A 49 -0.71 -3.63 -13.02
C GLY A 49 0.49 -3.03 -12.31
N ALA A 50 0.59 -3.09 -10.98
CA ALA A 50 1.67 -2.46 -10.21
C ALA A 50 3.06 -2.91 -10.69
N ALA A 51 3.30 -4.22 -10.84
CA ALA A 51 4.62 -4.73 -11.29
C ALA A 51 5.00 -4.23 -12.70
N LEU A 52 4.02 -4.08 -13.59
CA LEU A 52 4.22 -3.52 -14.93
C LEU A 52 4.53 -2.02 -14.84
N ALA A 53 3.78 -1.26 -14.05
CA ALA A 53 4.04 0.14 -13.80
C ALA A 53 5.45 0.38 -13.22
N HIS A 54 5.86 -0.42 -12.23
CA HIS A 54 7.19 -0.37 -11.62
C HIS A 54 8.29 -0.64 -12.66
N THR A 55 8.06 -1.64 -13.52
CA THR A 55 8.96 -1.95 -14.64
C THR A 55 9.08 -0.79 -15.62
N LEU A 56 7.97 -0.16 -16.02
CA LEU A 56 7.99 0.98 -16.95
C LEU A 56 8.72 2.20 -16.37
N ILE A 57 8.68 2.37 -15.04
CA ILE A 57 9.44 3.41 -14.34
C ILE A 57 10.94 3.06 -14.30
N ALA A 58 11.29 1.84 -13.90
CA ALA A 58 12.68 1.45 -13.66
C ALA A 58 13.49 1.21 -14.94
N LEU A 59 12.85 0.61 -15.95
CA LEU A 59 13.50 0.11 -17.16
C LEU A 59 14.31 1.21 -17.88
N PRO A 60 13.79 2.43 -18.14
CA PRO A 60 14.57 3.45 -18.83
C PRO A 60 15.82 3.85 -18.04
N ALA A 61 15.73 4.05 -16.72
CA ALA A 61 16.87 4.39 -15.88
C ALA A 61 17.93 3.29 -15.86
N LEU A 62 17.53 2.01 -15.74
CA LEU A 62 18.44 0.87 -15.74
C LEU A 62 19.12 0.67 -17.10
N LEU A 63 18.38 0.81 -18.20
CA LEU A 63 18.96 0.76 -19.56
C LEU A 63 19.91 1.93 -19.81
N GLY A 64 19.55 3.15 -19.38
CA GLY A 64 20.42 4.31 -19.45
C GLY A 64 21.72 4.09 -18.68
N LEU A 65 21.62 3.50 -17.48
CA LEU A 65 22.76 3.18 -16.63
C LEU A 65 23.66 2.11 -17.27
N ALA A 66 23.08 1.01 -17.78
CA ALA A 66 23.81 -0.04 -18.48
C ALA A 66 24.57 0.49 -19.71
N LEU A 67 23.91 1.32 -20.53
CA LEU A 67 24.51 1.98 -21.69
C LEU A 67 25.65 2.91 -21.28
N ALA A 68 25.49 3.67 -20.20
CA ALA A 68 26.53 4.58 -19.73
C ALA A 68 27.77 3.83 -19.23
N TRP A 69 27.61 2.75 -18.47
CA TRP A 69 28.75 1.92 -18.03
C TRP A 69 29.45 1.23 -19.19
N ALA A 70 28.71 0.70 -20.17
CA ALA A 70 29.30 0.09 -21.36
C ALA A 70 30.14 1.09 -22.20
N GLN A 71 29.74 2.38 -22.23
CA GLN A 71 30.34 3.39 -23.11
C GLN A 71 31.43 4.25 -22.44
N ARG A 72 31.32 4.56 -21.15
CA ARG A 72 32.18 5.55 -20.47
C ARG A 72 33.32 4.87 -19.75
N SER A 73 34.57 5.33 -19.93
CA SER A 73 35.72 4.84 -19.17
C SER A 73 35.88 5.49 -17.80
N VAL A 74 35.29 6.68 -17.62
CA VAL A 74 35.28 7.43 -16.37
C VAL A 74 33.85 7.49 -15.87
N THR A 75 33.59 6.90 -14.70
CA THR A 75 32.26 6.94 -14.08
C THR A 75 32.34 7.51 -12.66
N PRO A 76 31.33 8.29 -12.23
CA PRO A 76 31.30 8.77 -10.87
C PRO A 76 31.04 7.60 -9.90
N THR A 77 31.89 7.44 -8.89
CA THR A 77 31.73 6.43 -7.84
C THR A 77 31.24 7.07 -6.54
N PRO A 78 30.42 6.37 -5.74
CA PRO A 78 29.97 6.90 -4.46
C PRO A 78 31.14 6.83 -3.44
N PRO A 79 31.17 7.74 -2.45
CA PRO A 79 32.15 7.65 -1.38
C PRO A 79 32.08 6.31 -0.65
N LEU A 80 33.23 5.77 -0.22
CA LEU A 80 33.32 4.45 0.42
C LEU A 80 32.30 4.21 1.56
N PRO A 81 32.07 5.14 2.52
CA PRO A 81 31.07 4.91 3.58
C PRO A 81 29.65 4.72 3.03
N LEU A 82 29.28 5.46 1.97
CA LEU A 82 27.99 5.32 1.32
C LEU A 82 27.90 3.99 0.55
N ALA A 83 28.98 3.59 -0.12
CA ALA A 83 29.08 2.30 -0.80
C ALA A 83 28.92 1.13 0.19
N ILE A 84 29.56 1.21 1.36
CA ILE A 84 29.42 0.23 2.44
C ILE A 84 27.98 0.15 2.92
N ALA A 85 27.32 1.28 3.17
CA ALA A 85 25.92 1.29 3.61
C ALA A 85 24.97 0.68 2.56
N CYS A 86 25.20 0.94 1.27
CA CYS A 86 24.47 0.29 0.18
C CYS A 86 24.74 -1.23 0.13
N GLY A 87 25.99 -1.65 0.37
CA GLY A 87 26.37 -3.05 0.43
C GLY A 87 25.69 -3.78 1.61
N VAL A 88 25.65 -3.16 2.80
CA VAL A 88 24.94 -3.71 3.96
C VAL A 88 23.47 -3.88 3.64
N LEU A 89 22.81 -2.86 3.07
CA LEU A 89 21.41 -2.98 2.66
C LEU A 89 21.21 -4.15 1.68
N ALA A 90 22.00 -4.21 0.61
CA ALA A 90 21.90 -5.28 -0.39
C ALA A 90 22.06 -6.68 0.23
N ILE A 91 23.05 -6.86 1.11
CA ILE A 91 23.30 -8.14 1.79
C ILE A 91 22.13 -8.49 2.72
N SER A 92 21.62 -7.54 3.51
CA SER A 92 20.47 -7.77 4.39
C SER A 92 19.23 -8.18 3.61
N LEU A 93 18.94 -7.52 2.49
CA LEU A 93 17.80 -7.85 1.64
C LEU A 93 17.91 -9.25 1.02
N VAL A 94 19.09 -9.63 0.52
CA VAL A 94 19.32 -10.98 -0.05
C VAL A 94 19.27 -12.06 1.04
N ALA A 95 19.88 -11.82 2.20
CA ALA A 95 19.85 -12.75 3.32
C ALA A 95 18.42 -12.95 3.86
N SER A 96 17.60 -11.90 3.79
CA SER A 96 16.18 -11.97 4.14
C SER A 96 15.37 -12.80 3.12
N LEU A 97 15.61 -12.66 1.81
CA LEU A 97 14.99 -13.51 0.79
C LEU A 97 15.25 -15.01 1.07
N MET A 98 16.47 -15.38 1.45
CA MET A 98 16.83 -16.78 1.75
C MET A 98 16.04 -17.37 2.92
N GLN A 99 15.56 -16.51 3.82
CA GLN A 99 14.80 -16.86 5.02
C GLN A 99 13.28 -16.81 4.82
N SER A 100 12.82 -16.28 3.69
CA SER A 100 11.42 -16.07 3.39
C SER A 100 10.67 -17.36 3.12
N SER A 101 9.52 -17.53 3.78
CA SER A 101 8.52 -18.55 3.41
C SER A 101 7.70 -18.16 2.17
N PHE A 102 7.85 -16.93 1.67
CA PHE A 102 7.12 -16.38 0.52
C PHE A 102 8.13 -15.91 -0.55
N LYS A 103 9.01 -16.82 -0.98
CA LYS A 103 10.14 -16.51 -1.88
C LYS A 103 9.74 -15.70 -3.10
N SER A 104 8.55 -15.98 -3.64
CA SER A 104 8.11 -15.34 -4.86
C SER A 104 7.76 -13.86 -4.68
N SER A 105 6.95 -13.54 -3.68
CA SER A 105 6.67 -12.14 -3.29
C SER A 105 7.95 -11.43 -2.84
N SER A 106 8.82 -12.12 -2.10
CA SER A 106 10.10 -11.55 -1.68
C SER A 106 11.05 -11.25 -2.83
N LEU A 107 11.07 -12.07 -3.87
CA LEU A 107 11.90 -11.81 -5.04
C LEU A 107 11.45 -10.53 -5.77
N LEU A 108 10.14 -10.32 -5.92
CA LEU A 108 9.60 -9.11 -6.53
C LEU A 108 10.04 -7.85 -5.75
N VAL A 109 9.81 -7.83 -4.44
CA VAL A 109 10.15 -6.67 -3.61
C VAL A 109 11.68 -6.48 -3.53
N LEU A 110 12.48 -7.56 -3.49
CA LEU A 110 13.94 -7.47 -3.57
C LEU A 110 14.41 -6.75 -4.85
N VAL A 111 13.82 -7.12 -5.99
CA VAL A 111 14.13 -6.52 -7.29
C VAL A 111 13.75 -5.05 -7.33
N GLU A 112 12.63 -4.67 -6.71
CA GLU A 112 12.22 -3.27 -6.57
C GLU A 112 13.22 -2.45 -5.73
N TRP A 113 13.68 -2.98 -4.59
CA TRP A 113 14.71 -2.33 -3.77
C TRP A 113 16.05 -2.21 -4.50
N PHE A 114 16.43 -3.21 -5.30
CA PHE A 114 17.59 -3.09 -6.18
C PHE A 114 17.39 -2.05 -7.28
N ALA A 115 16.17 -1.88 -7.79
CA ALA A 115 15.85 -0.79 -8.70
C ALA A 115 15.98 0.58 -8.03
N TYR A 116 15.71 0.72 -6.73
CA TYR A 116 15.99 1.96 -5.98
C TYR A 116 17.49 2.26 -5.92
N LEU A 117 18.33 1.27 -5.59
CA LEU A 117 19.79 1.43 -5.65
C LEU A 117 20.27 1.76 -7.07
N GLY A 118 19.66 1.14 -8.07
CA GLY A 118 19.85 1.46 -9.49
C GLY A 118 19.46 2.90 -9.84
N ALA A 119 18.37 3.42 -9.27
CA ALA A 119 17.91 4.80 -9.46
C ALA A 119 18.91 5.80 -8.85
N MET A 120 19.44 5.51 -7.67
CA MET A 120 20.51 6.31 -7.06
C MET A 120 21.77 6.31 -7.93
N ALA A 121 22.19 5.15 -8.42
CA ALA A 121 23.32 5.03 -9.33
C ALA A 121 23.07 5.77 -10.66
N ALA A 122 21.87 5.68 -11.22
CA ALA A 122 21.47 6.40 -12.43
C ALA A 122 21.49 7.92 -12.22
N GLY A 123 20.94 8.41 -11.11
CA GLY A 123 21.01 9.82 -10.71
C GLY A 123 22.45 10.30 -10.56
N MET A 124 23.35 9.46 -10.04
CA MET A 124 24.77 9.77 -9.88
C MET A 124 25.53 9.78 -11.22
N VAL A 125 25.34 8.75 -12.06
CA VAL A 125 26.14 8.52 -13.28
C VAL A 125 25.64 9.35 -14.47
N LEU A 126 24.32 9.53 -14.61
CA LEU A 126 23.70 10.08 -15.82
C LEU A 126 23.40 11.57 -15.72
N CYS A 127 23.10 12.08 -14.52
CA CYS A 127 22.69 13.46 -14.30
C CYS A 127 23.80 14.47 -14.64
N GLY A 128 25.03 14.18 -14.22
CA GLY A 128 26.13 15.15 -14.29
C GLY A 128 25.92 16.34 -13.34
N ARG A 129 26.85 17.30 -13.36
CA ARG A 129 26.99 18.29 -12.28
C ARG A 129 26.42 19.69 -12.56
N ARG A 130 26.17 20.03 -13.83
CA ARG A 130 25.73 21.38 -14.25
C ARG A 130 24.22 21.48 -14.38
N ARG A 131 23.69 21.42 -15.60
CA ARG A 131 22.23 21.59 -15.85
C ARG A 131 21.41 20.34 -15.50
N GLY A 132 22.05 19.18 -15.44
CA GLY A 132 21.39 17.90 -15.20
C GLY A 132 20.48 17.87 -13.98
N PRO A 133 20.95 18.26 -12.77
CA PRO A 133 20.12 18.21 -11.57
C PRO A 133 18.83 18.99 -11.75
N VAL A 134 18.90 20.23 -12.25
CA VAL A 134 17.71 21.07 -12.48
C VAL A 134 16.73 20.42 -13.47
N LEU A 135 17.23 19.76 -14.52
CA LEU A 135 16.37 19.06 -15.49
C LEU A 135 15.71 17.81 -14.89
N VAL A 136 16.43 17.02 -14.09
CA VAL A 136 15.84 15.86 -13.40
C VAL A 136 14.79 16.31 -12.38
N LEU A 137 15.07 17.35 -11.59
CA LEU A 137 14.08 17.93 -10.68
C LEU A 137 12.85 18.46 -11.43
N GLY A 138 13.06 19.14 -12.57
CA GLY A 138 11.98 19.60 -13.44
C GLY A 138 11.13 18.45 -13.98
N ALA A 139 11.73 17.33 -14.35
CA ALA A 139 11.03 16.12 -14.79
C ALA A 139 10.14 15.53 -13.67
N ILE A 140 10.67 15.42 -12.45
CA ILE A 140 9.89 14.98 -11.27
C ILE A 140 8.72 15.92 -11.00
N VAL A 141 8.97 17.23 -11.05
CA VAL A 141 7.93 18.26 -10.86
C VAL A 141 6.87 18.19 -11.95
N ALA A 142 7.25 17.95 -13.21
CA ALA A 142 6.29 17.81 -14.31
C ALA A 142 5.37 16.60 -14.12
N GLY A 143 5.93 15.42 -13.78
CA GLY A 143 5.13 14.23 -13.46
C GLY A 143 4.22 14.45 -12.25
N THR A 144 4.72 15.12 -11.21
CA THR A 144 3.92 15.42 -10.00
C THR A 144 2.81 16.44 -10.29
N ALA A 145 3.07 17.44 -11.13
CA ALA A 145 2.09 18.44 -11.54
C ALA A 145 0.93 17.81 -12.31
N TRP A 146 1.22 16.83 -13.18
CA TRP A 146 0.21 16.06 -13.89
C TRP A 146 -0.74 15.34 -12.93
N VAL A 147 -0.18 14.60 -11.95
CA VAL A 147 -0.96 13.88 -10.93
C VAL A 147 -1.73 14.86 -10.04
N ALA A 148 -1.13 15.98 -9.64
CA ALA A 148 -1.81 17.00 -8.87
C ALA A 148 -3.01 17.60 -9.62
N ALA A 149 -2.86 17.88 -10.92
CA ALA A 149 -3.95 18.40 -11.75
C ALA A 149 -5.09 17.38 -11.89
N MET A 150 -4.77 16.10 -12.10
CA MET A 150 -5.77 15.02 -12.11
C MET A 150 -6.52 14.94 -10.78
N GLY A 151 -5.83 15.00 -9.65
CA GLY A 151 -6.46 15.00 -8.33
C GLY A 151 -7.34 16.23 -8.07
N VAL A 152 -6.93 17.42 -8.53
CA VAL A 152 -7.80 18.61 -8.45
C VAL A 152 -9.04 18.45 -9.32
N GLN A 153 -8.92 17.88 -10.52
CA GLN A 153 -10.06 17.59 -11.38
C GLN A 153 -11.02 16.57 -10.75
N GLU A 154 -10.48 15.51 -10.13
CA GLU A 154 -11.24 14.52 -9.36
C GLU A 154 -12.05 15.21 -8.24
N TYR A 155 -11.41 16.07 -7.44
CA TYR A 155 -12.11 16.80 -6.38
C TYR A 155 -13.24 17.67 -6.92
N VAL A 156 -13.01 18.38 -8.04
CA VAL A 156 -14.05 19.23 -8.65
C VAL A 156 -15.26 18.40 -9.10
N GLY A 157 -15.03 17.18 -9.60
CA GLY A 157 -16.11 16.25 -9.95
C GLY A 157 -16.84 15.69 -8.73
N MET A 158 -16.11 15.37 -7.66
CA MET A 158 -16.69 14.67 -6.50
C MET A 158 -17.31 15.60 -5.46
N LYS A 159 -16.85 16.85 -5.33
CA LYS A 159 -17.30 17.78 -4.27
C LYS A 159 -18.81 18.05 -4.27
N ALA A 160 -19.48 17.89 -5.41
CA ALA A 160 -20.93 18.05 -5.51
C ALA A 160 -21.69 16.88 -4.86
N HIS A 161 -21.07 15.70 -4.81
CA HIS A 161 -21.63 14.48 -4.22
C HIS A 161 -21.14 14.26 -2.79
N ASP A 162 -19.84 14.44 -2.57
CA ASP A 162 -19.18 14.39 -1.27
C ASP A 162 -18.23 15.60 -1.12
N PRO A 163 -18.66 16.69 -0.46
CA PRO A 163 -17.82 17.86 -0.20
C PRO A 163 -16.55 17.54 0.60
N THR A 164 -16.53 16.39 1.27
CA THR A 164 -15.44 15.91 2.11
C THR A 164 -14.56 14.87 1.43
N TRP A 165 -14.76 14.66 0.13
CA TRP A 165 -13.94 13.78 -0.70
C TRP A 165 -12.45 14.06 -0.53
N ARG A 166 -11.67 12.99 -0.36
CA ARG A 166 -10.21 13.01 -0.34
C ARG A 166 -9.74 12.57 -1.71
N ILE A 167 -8.81 13.30 -2.30
CA ILE A 167 -8.32 12.95 -3.63
C ILE A 167 -7.37 11.75 -3.60
N PHE A 168 -7.47 10.90 -4.61
CA PHE A 168 -6.60 9.74 -4.82
C PHE A 168 -5.74 9.92 -6.08
N SER A 169 -6.24 10.65 -7.08
CA SER A 169 -5.73 10.76 -8.43
C SER A 169 -5.51 9.37 -9.06
N SER A 170 -4.25 8.95 -9.18
CA SER A 170 -3.83 7.65 -9.72
C SER A 170 -2.99 6.88 -8.69
N TRP A 171 -3.21 7.15 -7.41
CA TRP A 171 -2.49 6.54 -6.29
C TRP A 171 -3.45 5.73 -5.43
N MET A 172 -2.95 4.63 -4.85
CA MET A 172 -3.75 3.68 -4.07
C MET A 172 -4.54 4.34 -2.93
N ASN A 173 -3.99 5.38 -2.30
CA ASN A 173 -4.66 6.10 -1.23
C ASN A 173 -4.15 7.55 -1.12
N PRO A 174 -4.90 8.42 -0.41
CA PRO A 174 -4.58 9.84 -0.35
C PRO A 174 -3.28 10.13 0.41
N ASN A 175 -2.84 9.28 1.33
CA ASN A 175 -1.60 9.52 2.07
C ASN A 175 -0.38 9.25 1.17
N ALA A 176 -0.42 8.19 0.37
CA ALA A 176 0.65 7.89 -0.60
C ALA A 176 0.76 9.03 -1.64
N LEU A 177 -0.38 9.52 -2.15
CA LEU A 177 -0.41 10.72 -2.98
C LEU A 177 0.20 11.93 -2.27
N ALA A 178 -0.16 12.16 -1.00
CA ALA A 178 0.39 13.27 -0.23
C ALA A 178 1.91 13.18 -0.07
N GLY A 179 2.46 11.98 0.15
CA GLY A 179 3.90 11.71 0.16
C GLY A 179 4.57 12.14 -1.15
N LEU A 180 3.94 11.87 -2.31
CA LEU A 180 4.45 12.29 -3.62
C LEU A 180 4.42 13.81 -3.75
N LEU A 181 3.29 14.42 -3.37
CA LEU A 181 3.09 15.86 -3.49
C LEU A 181 4.04 16.65 -2.58
N LEU A 182 4.48 16.08 -1.45
CA LEU A 182 5.57 16.65 -0.64
C LEU A 182 6.87 16.73 -1.44
N ILE A 183 7.29 15.63 -2.07
CA ILE A 183 8.51 15.59 -2.88
C ILE A 183 8.42 16.62 -4.01
N GLY A 184 7.40 16.52 -4.88
CA GLY A 184 7.25 17.44 -6.01
C GLY A 184 7.03 18.90 -5.58
N GLY A 185 6.33 19.12 -4.47
CA GLY A 185 6.02 20.45 -3.94
C GLY A 185 7.26 21.22 -3.51
N PHE A 186 8.15 20.58 -2.74
CA PHE A 186 9.42 21.22 -2.33
C PHE A 186 10.37 21.45 -3.51
N LEU A 187 10.38 20.53 -4.48
CA LEU A 187 11.16 20.71 -5.71
C LEU A 187 10.61 21.87 -6.56
N ALA A 188 9.29 21.99 -6.71
CA ALA A 188 8.65 23.08 -7.45
C ALA A 188 8.91 24.45 -6.82
N LEU A 189 8.85 24.54 -5.48
CA LEU A 189 9.23 25.75 -4.75
C LEU A 189 10.69 26.15 -5.01
N ALA A 190 11.62 25.19 -4.97
CA ALA A 190 13.02 25.46 -5.28
C ALA A 190 13.23 25.88 -6.74
N LEU A 191 12.54 25.26 -7.70
CA LEU A 191 12.61 25.65 -9.11
C LEU A 191 12.10 27.08 -9.34
N THR A 192 11.06 27.50 -8.62
CA THR A 192 10.55 28.88 -8.66
C THR A 192 11.63 29.91 -8.34
N ALA A 193 12.49 29.62 -7.36
CA ALA A 193 13.60 30.49 -6.98
C ALA A 193 14.89 30.30 -7.82
N THR A 194 14.93 29.26 -8.66
CA THR A 194 16.08 28.89 -9.49
C THR A 194 15.95 29.40 -10.92
N LEU A 195 14.77 29.22 -11.50
CA LEU A 195 14.49 29.57 -12.89
C LEU A 195 14.28 31.08 -13.04
N GLU A 196 14.27 31.56 -14.28
CA GLU A 196 14.14 32.98 -14.59
C GLU A 196 12.90 33.26 -15.43
N ARG A 197 12.40 34.50 -15.34
CA ARG A 197 11.32 35.04 -16.19
C ARG A 197 10.09 34.14 -16.17
N ILE A 198 9.57 33.77 -17.34
CA ILE A 198 8.33 33.02 -17.50
C ILE A 198 8.43 31.60 -16.89
N ALA A 199 9.62 31.01 -16.88
CA ALA A 199 9.83 29.67 -16.33
C ALA A 199 9.71 29.67 -14.79
N ALA A 200 10.12 30.76 -14.12
CA ALA A 200 9.90 30.92 -12.69
C ALA A 200 8.42 31.03 -12.34
N TRP A 201 7.66 31.81 -13.11
CA TRP A 201 6.21 31.93 -12.95
C TRP A 201 5.48 30.61 -13.21
N ALA A 202 5.88 29.87 -14.24
CA ALA A 202 5.34 28.54 -14.52
C ALA A 202 5.62 27.55 -13.36
N ALA A 203 6.85 27.54 -12.84
CA ALA A 203 7.19 26.71 -11.68
C ALA A 203 6.39 27.12 -10.42
N GLY A 204 6.18 28.42 -10.21
CA GLY A 204 5.36 28.92 -9.11
C GLY A 204 3.88 28.52 -9.23
N ALA A 205 3.30 28.62 -10.42
CA ALA A 205 1.93 28.17 -10.70
C ALA A 205 1.78 26.66 -10.50
N VAL A 206 2.75 25.87 -10.97
CA VAL A 206 2.81 24.42 -10.74
C VAL A 206 2.90 24.11 -9.23
N ALA A 207 3.73 24.85 -8.48
CA ALA A 207 3.81 24.69 -7.04
C ALA A 207 2.44 24.92 -6.37
N VAL A 208 1.68 25.95 -6.78
CA VAL A 208 0.32 26.19 -6.26
C VAL A 208 -0.57 24.97 -6.49
N VAL A 209 -0.59 24.41 -7.70
CA VAL A 209 -1.42 23.23 -8.02
C VAL A 209 -1.03 22.02 -7.16
N ILE A 210 0.27 21.73 -7.03
CA ILE A 210 0.78 20.61 -6.23
C ILE A 210 0.41 20.76 -4.75
N TRP A 211 0.66 21.92 -4.16
CA TRP A 211 0.36 22.18 -2.75
C TRP A 211 -1.13 22.26 -2.46
N PHE A 212 -1.93 22.75 -3.41
CA PHE A 212 -3.39 22.73 -3.30
C PHE A 212 -3.93 21.30 -3.33
N ALA A 213 -3.46 20.46 -4.28
CA ALA A 213 -3.78 19.03 -4.29
C ALA A 213 -3.38 18.36 -2.96
N MET A 214 -2.23 18.72 -2.39
CA MET A 214 -1.77 18.16 -1.11
C MET A 214 -2.76 18.45 0.03
N LEU A 215 -3.36 19.64 0.07
CA LEU A 215 -4.44 19.96 1.01
C LEU A 215 -5.71 19.11 0.78
N LEU A 216 -6.04 18.83 -0.48
CA LEU A 216 -7.20 18.01 -0.81
C LEU A 216 -7.02 16.52 -0.44
N THR A 217 -5.79 16.05 -0.20
CA THR A 217 -5.55 14.69 0.32
C THR A 217 -6.03 14.50 1.77
N GLN A 218 -6.14 15.61 2.51
CA GLN A 218 -6.45 15.63 3.94
C GLN A 218 -5.52 14.74 4.80
N SER A 219 -4.28 14.48 4.35
CA SER A 219 -3.30 13.69 5.10
C SER A 219 -2.66 14.51 6.23
N LYS A 220 -3.06 14.23 7.48
CA LYS A 220 -2.47 14.85 8.69
C LYS A 220 -0.96 14.62 8.79
N GLY A 221 -0.52 13.40 8.46
CA GLY A 221 0.90 13.05 8.43
C GLY A 221 1.67 13.92 7.44
N ALA A 222 1.10 14.15 6.26
CA ALA A 222 1.72 14.98 5.25
C ALA A 222 1.80 16.46 5.67
N TYR A 223 0.80 16.99 6.37
CA TYR A 223 0.85 18.36 6.90
C TYR A 223 1.99 18.54 7.91
N LEU A 224 2.18 17.59 8.82
CA LEU A 224 3.30 17.61 9.76
C LEU A 224 4.64 17.50 9.02
N ALA A 225 4.74 16.59 8.07
CA ALA A 225 5.93 16.39 7.25
C ALA A 225 6.27 17.61 6.37
N ALA A 226 5.26 18.35 5.88
CA ALA A 226 5.46 19.63 5.20
C ALA A 226 6.08 20.67 6.13
N GLY A 227 5.69 20.71 7.40
CA GLY A 227 6.34 21.56 8.40
C GLY A 227 7.84 21.26 8.51
N VAL A 228 8.21 19.98 8.64
CA VAL A 228 9.62 19.54 8.68
C VAL A 228 10.37 19.93 7.40
N GLY A 229 9.75 19.72 6.23
CA GLY A 229 10.33 20.11 4.95
C GLY A 229 10.52 21.62 4.79
N LEU A 230 9.59 22.45 5.28
CA LEU A 230 9.71 23.91 5.25
C LEU A 230 10.86 24.40 6.12
N VAL A 231 11.01 23.83 7.34
CA VAL A 231 12.16 24.12 8.22
C VAL A 231 13.46 23.75 7.51
N ALA A 232 13.52 22.57 6.89
CA ALA A 232 14.70 22.13 6.13
C ALA A 232 14.98 23.04 4.91
N LEU A 233 13.96 23.45 4.16
CA LEU A 233 14.09 24.33 3.00
C LEU A 233 14.70 25.66 3.41
N VAL A 234 14.14 26.32 4.43
CA VAL A 234 14.61 27.61 4.93
C VAL A 234 16.01 27.47 5.52
N GLY A 235 16.23 26.48 6.39
CA GLY A 235 17.52 26.24 7.03
C GLY A 235 18.64 26.01 6.02
N VAL A 236 18.42 25.15 5.02
CA VAL A 236 19.41 24.87 3.97
C VAL A 236 19.59 26.05 3.03
N ALA A 237 18.51 26.73 2.62
CA ALA A 237 18.63 27.92 1.77
C ALA A 237 19.46 29.03 2.43
N LEU A 238 19.29 29.24 3.75
CA LEU A 238 20.07 30.20 4.53
C LEU A 238 21.51 29.73 4.74
N PHE A 239 21.71 28.45 5.08
CA PHE A 239 23.05 27.90 5.36
C PHE A 239 23.95 27.86 4.12
N THR A 240 23.37 27.52 2.97
CA THR A 240 24.08 27.34 1.69
C THR A 240 24.14 28.60 0.83
N LYS A 241 23.59 29.71 1.34
CA LYS A 241 23.56 31.02 0.68
C LYS A 241 24.99 31.53 0.40
N PRO A 242 25.32 31.91 -0.84
CA PRO A 242 26.59 32.59 -1.15
C PRO A 242 26.67 33.96 -0.46
N ALA A 243 27.87 34.39 -0.08
CA ALA A 243 28.10 35.74 0.44
C ALA A 243 27.60 36.79 -0.58
N GLY A 244 26.81 37.76 -0.12
CA GLY A 244 26.23 38.80 -0.97
C GLY A 244 24.98 38.41 -1.77
N ALA A 245 24.52 37.16 -1.73
CA ALA A 245 23.28 36.79 -2.41
C ALA A 245 22.07 37.52 -1.80
N SER A 246 21.12 37.97 -2.63
CA SER A 246 19.92 38.67 -2.16
C SER A 246 18.90 37.68 -1.58
N LEU A 247 18.29 38.03 -0.44
CA LEU A 247 17.16 37.27 0.11
C LEU A 247 15.88 37.42 -0.73
N LYS A 248 15.85 38.36 -1.70
CA LYS A 248 14.66 38.65 -2.51
C LYS A 248 14.14 37.44 -3.27
N ARG A 249 15.01 36.52 -3.69
CA ARG A 249 14.58 35.27 -4.34
C ARG A 249 13.84 34.33 -3.38
N GLY A 250 14.07 34.44 -2.07
CA GLY A 250 13.30 33.71 -1.06
C GLY A 250 11.83 34.14 -0.99
N LEU A 251 11.51 35.40 -1.31
CA LEU A 251 10.12 35.86 -1.42
C LEU A 251 9.35 35.12 -2.51
N ALA A 252 10.01 34.69 -3.59
CA ALA A 252 9.38 33.93 -4.67
C ALA A 252 8.88 32.55 -4.21
N VAL A 253 9.48 31.97 -3.16
CA VAL A 253 9.02 30.72 -2.53
C VAL A 253 7.76 30.94 -1.68
N VAL A 254 7.62 32.13 -1.08
CA VAL A 254 6.50 32.46 -0.20
C VAL A 254 5.22 32.67 -1.00
N VAL A 255 5.31 33.24 -2.22
CA VAL A 255 4.13 33.58 -3.05
C VAL A 255 3.22 32.35 -3.32
N PRO A 256 3.72 31.19 -3.80
CA PRO A 256 2.88 30.01 -3.98
C PRO A 256 2.21 29.53 -2.69
N LEU A 257 2.91 29.56 -1.57
CA LEU A 257 2.37 29.12 -0.27
C LEU A 257 1.25 30.05 0.22
N VAL A 258 1.42 31.37 0.05
CA VAL A 258 0.36 32.34 0.36
C VAL A 258 -0.85 32.12 -0.54
N ALA A 259 -0.65 31.89 -1.85
CA ALA A 259 -1.74 31.59 -2.77
C ALA A 259 -2.53 30.33 -2.35
N VAL A 260 -1.83 29.27 -1.94
CA VAL A 260 -2.45 28.05 -1.40
C VAL A 260 -3.22 28.33 -0.11
N ALA A 261 -2.67 29.13 0.81
CA ALA A 261 -3.35 29.53 2.04
C ALA A 261 -4.63 30.33 1.76
N VAL A 262 -4.60 31.23 0.78
CA VAL A 262 -5.79 31.98 0.32
C VAL A 262 -6.83 31.04 -0.27
N LEU A 263 -6.44 30.07 -1.12
CA LEU A 263 -7.37 29.07 -1.67
C LEU A 263 -8.00 28.22 -0.56
N ALA A 264 -7.21 27.76 0.41
CA ALA A 264 -7.69 26.99 1.54
C ALA A 264 -8.69 27.79 2.40
N PHE A 265 -8.40 29.08 2.63
CA PHE A 265 -9.30 29.98 3.34
C PHE A 265 -10.60 30.23 2.55
N ALA A 266 -10.50 30.46 1.23
CA ALA A 266 -11.66 30.65 0.37
C ALA A 266 -12.58 29.43 0.35
N MET A 267 -12.02 28.21 0.33
CA MET A 267 -12.79 26.96 0.44
C MET A 267 -13.51 26.83 1.78
N ARG A 268 -12.88 27.30 2.87
CA ARG A 268 -13.50 27.30 4.21
C ARG A 268 -14.63 28.33 4.32
N ALA A 269 -14.53 29.45 3.61
CA ALA A 269 -15.49 30.54 3.65
C ALA A 269 -16.77 30.27 2.82
N GLN A 270 -16.83 29.19 2.05
CA GLN A 270 -18.05 28.88 1.29
C GLN A 270 -19.19 28.47 2.23
N PRO A 271 -20.38 29.09 2.14
CA PRO A 271 -21.53 28.75 2.98
C PRO A 271 -21.94 27.31 2.72
N ALA A 272 -22.20 26.56 3.80
CA ALA A 272 -22.68 25.18 3.69
C ALA A 272 -24.02 25.16 2.93
N PRO A 273 -24.22 24.22 2.00
CA PRO A 273 -25.53 24.00 1.39
C PRO A 273 -26.56 23.78 2.50
N THR A 274 -27.65 24.55 2.45
CA THR A 274 -28.75 24.49 3.42
C THR A 274 -29.28 23.06 3.53
N GLY A 275 -29.11 22.43 4.69
CA GLY A 275 -29.63 21.08 5.00
C GLY A 275 -28.59 20.04 5.41
N THR A 276 -27.29 20.30 5.26
CA THR A 276 -26.22 19.41 5.74
C THR A 276 -25.31 20.15 6.74
N ALA A 277 -25.15 19.59 7.94
CA ALA A 277 -24.25 20.14 8.96
C ALA A 277 -22.85 20.36 8.36
N SER A 278 -22.31 21.56 8.55
CA SER A 278 -21.10 22.10 7.92
C SER A 278 -19.99 21.06 7.67
N SER A 279 -19.93 20.54 6.45
CA SER A 279 -19.03 19.46 6.01
C SER A 279 -18.03 19.95 4.97
N GLY A 280 -17.43 21.13 5.16
CA GLY A 280 -16.30 21.55 4.32
C GLY A 280 -15.09 20.62 4.50
N VAL A 281 -14.05 20.76 3.66
CA VAL A 281 -12.75 20.04 3.74
C VAL A 281 -12.17 20.03 5.17
N PHE A 282 -12.47 21.05 5.98
CA PHE A 282 -12.07 21.15 7.38
C PHE A 282 -13.10 20.64 8.42
N GLY A 283 -14.36 20.41 8.04
CA GLY A 283 -15.41 19.88 8.91
C GLY A 283 -15.19 18.41 9.31
N ARG A 284 -14.49 17.63 8.46
CA ARG A 284 -13.93 16.34 8.89
C ARG A 284 -12.67 16.50 9.75
N LEU A 285 -11.92 17.60 9.68
CA LEU A 285 -10.79 17.79 10.60
C LEU A 285 -11.27 17.88 12.06
N SER A 286 -12.46 18.46 12.28
CA SER A 286 -13.15 18.53 13.57
C SER A 286 -13.96 17.28 13.93
N ASN A 287 -14.67 16.65 12.98
CA ASN A 287 -15.46 15.43 13.25
C ASN A 287 -14.65 14.12 13.19
N ALA A 288 -13.48 14.12 12.54
CA ALA A 288 -12.57 12.98 12.51
C ALA A 288 -11.77 12.85 13.80
N GLN A 289 -12.14 13.49 14.91
CA GLN A 289 -11.54 13.20 16.21
C GLN A 289 -11.89 11.77 16.65
N ALA A 290 -13.14 11.33 16.42
CA ALA A 290 -13.57 9.95 16.68
C ALA A 290 -12.91 8.91 15.74
N THR A 291 -12.81 9.21 14.44
CA THR A 291 -12.09 8.34 13.48
C THR A 291 -10.56 8.39 13.66
N ALA A 292 -10.02 9.51 14.15
CA ALA A 292 -8.58 9.67 14.39
C ALA A 292 -8.10 8.90 15.61
N GLU A 293 -8.87 8.86 16.70
CA GLU A 293 -8.57 8.03 17.87
C GLU A 293 -8.40 6.56 17.48
N GLN A 294 -9.31 6.04 16.64
CA GLN A 294 -9.25 4.66 16.15
C GLN A 294 -8.06 4.41 15.22
N SER A 295 -7.73 5.37 14.34
CA SER A 295 -6.57 5.25 13.43
C SER A 295 -5.21 5.35 14.16
N GLY A 296 -5.14 6.15 15.24
CA GLY A 296 -3.94 6.31 16.04
C GLY A 296 -3.67 5.10 16.92
N GLU A 297 -4.70 4.55 17.56
CA GLU A 297 -4.60 3.33 18.35
C GLU A 297 -4.24 2.13 17.46
N PHE A 298 -4.87 2.00 16.29
CA PHE A 298 -4.55 0.96 15.31
C PHE A 298 -3.08 1.01 14.89
N ARG A 299 -2.55 2.19 14.55
CA ARG A 299 -1.13 2.38 14.21
C ARG A 299 -0.20 2.05 15.37
N SER A 300 -0.56 2.47 16.59
CA SER A 300 0.19 2.11 17.80
C SER A 300 0.27 0.58 17.97
N ASN A 301 -0.84 -0.13 17.78
CA ASN A 301 -0.86 -1.60 17.86
C ASN A 301 -0.05 -2.24 16.72
N LEU A 302 -0.12 -1.70 15.50
CA LEU A 302 0.72 -2.13 14.37
C LEU A 302 2.21 -1.99 14.67
N TRP A 303 2.63 -0.86 15.26
CA TRP A 303 4.03 -0.62 15.59
C TRP A 303 4.52 -1.50 16.72
N LYS A 304 3.69 -1.71 17.76
CA LYS A 304 3.97 -2.69 18.82
C LYS A 304 4.10 -4.10 18.25
N GLY A 305 3.20 -4.48 17.34
CA GLY A 305 3.24 -5.74 16.61
C GLY A 305 4.52 -5.88 15.79
N ALA A 306 4.88 -4.87 15.00
CA ALA A 306 6.12 -4.86 14.22
C ALA A 306 7.36 -5.03 15.09
N VAL A 307 7.44 -4.32 16.22
CA VAL A 307 8.56 -4.48 17.18
C VAL A 307 8.59 -5.88 17.78
N ALA A 308 7.43 -6.47 18.11
CA ALA A 308 7.35 -7.85 18.59
C ALA A 308 7.86 -8.85 17.54
N LEU A 309 7.47 -8.69 16.28
CA LEU A 309 7.93 -9.51 15.15
C LEU A 309 9.44 -9.37 14.92
N MET A 310 9.98 -8.15 14.98
CA MET A 310 11.43 -7.91 14.89
C MET A 310 12.21 -8.61 16.00
N LYS A 311 11.64 -8.70 17.21
CA LYS A 311 12.23 -9.44 18.33
C LYS A 311 12.15 -10.95 18.14
N GLU A 312 11.03 -11.45 17.62
CA GLU A 312 10.84 -12.88 17.32
C GLU A 312 11.84 -13.36 16.26
N ARG A 313 12.09 -12.55 15.22
CA ARG A 313 13.03 -12.89 14.15
C ARG A 313 13.93 -11.70 13.76
N PRO A 314 15.07 -11.50 14.46
CA PRO A 314 15.94 -10.34 14.25
C PRO A 314 16.51 -10.18 12.83
N MET A 315 16.61 -11.28 12.08
CA MET A 315 17.05 -11.30 10.67
C MET A 315 15.92 -11.01 9.67
N GLY A 316 14.69 -10.84 10.15
CA GLY A 316 13.49 -10.60 9.35
C GLY A 316 12.79 -11.88 8.88
N PHE A 317 11.52 -11.74 8.49
CA PHE A 317 10.68 -12.81 7.97
C PHE A 317 10.80 -13.04 6.46
N GLY A 318 11.50 -12.17 5.75
CA GLY A 318 11.56 -12.13 4.30
C GLY A 318 11.18 -10.74 3.78
N ILE A 319 11.93 -10.20 2.82
CA ILE A 319 11.59 -8.92 2.21
C ILE A 319 10.18 -9.01 1.58
N GLY A 320 9.32 -8.01 1.78
CA GLY A 320 7.94 -8.03 1.26
C GLY A 320 6.96 -9.01 1.95
N THR A 321 7.28 -9.57 3.13
CA THR A 321 6.39 -10.51 3.84
C THR A 321 5.53 -9.88 4.93
N TYR A 322 5.62 -8.56 5.14
CA TYR A 322 4.80 -7.89 6.16
C TYR A 322 3.29 -8.13 5.98
N PRO A 323 2.72 -8.12 4.74
CA PRO A 323 1.31 -8.44 4.57
C PRO A 323 0.88 -9.80 5.10
N GLN A 324 1.78 -10.79 5.10
CA GLN A 324 1.48 -12.17 5.51
C GLN A 324 1.76 -12.42 7.00
N GLU A 325 2.64 -11.63 7.62
CA GLU A 325 3.07 -11.82 9.00
C GLU A 325 2.55 -10.72 9.96
N SER A 326 1.92 -9.64 9.47
CA SER A 326 1.48 -8.50 10.29
C SER A 326 0.51 -8.88 11.41
N ALA A 327 -0.34 -9.88 11.20
CA ALA A 327 -1.31 -10.35 12.18
C ALA A 327 -0.72 -11.28 13.26
N ARG A 328 0.50 -11.79 13.07
CA ARG A 328 1.11 -12.82 13.93
C ARG A 328 1.28 -12.40 15.39
N SER A 329 1.43 -11.11 15.64
CA SER A 329 1.48 -10.56 16.99
C SER A 329 0.15 -10.70 17.77
N GLY A 330 -0.97 -10.95 17.08
CA GLY A 330 -2.31 -10.98 17.66
C GLY A 330 -2.85 -9.62 18.10
N LEU A 331 -2.16 -8.51 17.79
CA LEU A 331 -2.58 -7.16 18.18
C LEU A 331 -3.45 -6.45 17.14
N THR A 332 -3.36 -6.87 15.88
CA THR A 332 -4.03 -6.22 14.75
C THR A 332 -4.44 -7.24 13.71
N THR A 333 -5.52 -6.97 12.99
CA THR A 333 -5.87 -7.73 11.78
C THR A 333 -4.77 -7.64 10.72
N LYS A 334 -4.74 -8.62 9.81
CA LYS A 334 -3.84 -8.61 8.64
C LYS A 334 -3.95 -7.27 7.91
N THR A 335 -2.81 -6.61 7.71
CA THR A 335 -2.70 -5.37 6.94
C THR A 335 -1.53 -5.46 5.96
N VAL A 336 -1.60 -4.72 4.86
CA VAL A 336 -0.55 -4.68 3.83
C VAL A 336 0.68 -3.89 4.31
N MET A 337 0.47 -2.82 5.09
CA MET A 337 1.53 -1.87 5.44
C MET A 337 1.56 -1.59 6.95
N ALA A 338 2.76 -1.33 7.48
CA ALA A 338 2.96 -0.97 8.89
C ALA A 338 2.62 0.50 9.20
N HIS A 339 2.38 1.32 8.16
CA HIS A 339 2.38 2.78 8.25
C HIS A 339 3.64 3.33 8.92
N ASN A 340 4.78 2.70 8.64
CA ASN A 340 6.11 3.13 9.05
C ASN A 340 7.13 2.30 8.26
N SER A 341 7.77 2.91 7.27
CA SER A 341 8.69 2.18 6.37
C SER A 341 9.85 1.51 7.10
N PHE A 342 10.35 2.11 8.19
CA PHE A 342 11.50 1.59 8.91
C PHE A 342 11.13 0.35 9.75
N LEU A 343 9.97 0.39 10.42
CA LEU A 343 9.47 -0.78 11.15
C LEU A 343 9.09 -1.91 10.19
N GLN A 344 8.46 -1.59 9.07
CA GLN A 344 8.14 -2.59 8.05
C GLN A 344 9.39 -3.27 7.50
N LEU A 345 10.39 -2.47 7.09
CA LEU A 345 11.66 -3.00 6.61
C LEU A 345 12.42 -3.77 7.69
N GLY A 346 12.27 -3.39 8.96
CA GLY A 346 12.82 -4.12 10.10
C GLY A 346 12.19 -5.51 10.28
N VAL A 347 10.87 -5.64 10.17
CA VAL A 347 10.17 -6.94 10.24
C VAL A 347 10.55 -7.82 9.06
N GLU A 348 10.68 -7.23 7.88
CA GLU A 348 10.90 -7.96 6.64
C GLU A 348 12.37 -8.36 6.45
N ALA A 349 13.32 -7.44 6.62
CA ALA A 349 14.74 -7.63 6.33
C ALA A 349 15.69 -7.49 7.53
N GLY A 350 15.13 -7.45 8.74
CA GLY A 350 15.90 -7.34 9.98
C GLY A 350 16.39 -5.91 10.26
N ILE A 351 16.87 -5.66 11.49
CA ILE A 351 17.21 -4.30 11.96
C ILE A 351 18.33 -3.62 11.16
N LEU A 352 19.23 -4.39 10.54
CA LEU A 352 20.33 -3.83 9.76
C LEU A 352 19.84 -3.12 8.48
N ALA A 353 18.74 -3.57 7.88
CA ALA A 353 18.20 -2.97 6.67
C ALA A 353 17.69 -1.52 6.87
N PRO A 354 16.79 -1.21 7.83
CA PRO A 354 16.37 0.18 8.07
C PRO A 354 17.53 1.06 8.57
N LEU A 355 18.47 0.52 9.37
CA LEU A 355 19.66 1.26 9.77
C LEU A 355 20.54 1.62 8.56
N ALA A 356 20.69 0.71 7.60
CA ALA A 356 21.42 0.97 6.37
C ALA A 356 20.72 2.02 5.50
N VAL A 357 19.38 1.99 5.38
CA VAL A 357 18.62 3.04 4.67
C VAL A 357 18.82 4.41 5.34
N ILE A 358 18.70 4.48 6.67
CA ILE A 358 18.96 5.71 7.43
C ILE A 358 20.40 6.20 7.19
N ALA A 359 21.39 5.30 7.25
CA ALA A 359 22.78 5.63 6.99
C ALA A 359 23.01 6.16 5.57
N ILE A 360 22.40 5.52 4.55
CA ILE A 360 22.47 5.96 3.15
C ILE A 360 21.95 7.40 3.03
N VAL A 361 20.76 7.68 3.58
CA VAL A 361 20.14 9.01 3.54
C VAL A 361 21.01 10.03 4.26
N LEU A 362 21.41 9.76 5.51
CA LEU A 362 22.19 10.70 6.32
C LEU A 362 23.57 10.97 5.70
N LEU A 363 24.30 9.95 5.27
CA LEU A 363 25.62 10.10 4.65
C LEU A 363 25.52 10.89 3.35
N ALA A 364 24.53 10.61 2.50
CA ALA A 364 24.30 11.37 1.29
C ALA A 364 23.96 12.83 1.58
N LEU A 365 23.04 13.11 2.52
CA LEU A 365 22.68 14.48 2.90
C LEU A 365 23.85 15.26 3.51
N ILE A 366 24.67 14.62 4.36
CA ILE A 366 25.90 15.23 4.90
C ILE A 366 26.80 15.67 3.75
N ARG A 367 27.00 14.83 2.73
CA ARG A 367 27.81 15.19 1.54
C ARG A 367 27.19 16.31 0.72
N VAL A 368 25.87 16.28 0.51
CA VAL A 368 25.13 17.34 -0.19
C VAL A 368 25.35 18.71 0.47
N LEU A 369 25.41 18.75 1.80
CA LEU A 369 25.53 19.98 2.58
C LEU A 369 26.99 20.40 2.85
N ARG A 370 27.94 19.48 2.83
CA ARG A 370 29.36 19.76 3.10
C ARG A 370 29.95 20.68 2.04
N HIS A 371 30.69 21.70 2.49
CA HIS A 371 31.31 22.73 1.63
C HIS A 371 30.32 23.40 0.64
N SER A 372 29.03 23.42 0.97
CA SER A 372 27.97 23.89 0.08
C SER A 372 28.08 25.38 -0.30
N ARG A 373 28.74 26.20 0.52
CA ARG A 373 29.02 27.62 0.25
C ARG A 373 30.07 27.85 -0.85
N SER A 374 30.96 26.89 -1.09
CA SER A 374 31.95 26.95 -2.17
C SER A 374 31.47 26.25 -3.44
N ALA A 375 30.26 25.68 -3.43
CA ALA A 375 29.69 25.03 -4.59
C ALA A 375 29.30 26.03 -5.69
N TRP A 376 29.22 25.52 -6.92
CA TRP A 376 28.86 26.26 -8.13
C TRP A 376 27.65 27.20 -7.92
N PHE A 377 27.82 28.47 -8.33
CA PHE A 377 26.76 29.47 -8.31
C PHE A 377 25.50 28.95 -9.02
N GLY A 378 24.33 29.09 -8.37
CA GLY A 378 23.03 28.69 -8.92
C GLY A 378 22.41 27.41 -8.34
N HIS A 379 23.16 26.59 -7.59
CA HIS A 379 22.65 25.33 -7.04
C HIS A 379 22.10 25.40 -5.61
N HIS A 380 22.12 26.55 -4.93
CA HIS A 380 21.66 26.66 -3.54
C HIS A 380 20.16 26.38 -3.38
N TRP A 381 19.29 26.93 -4.24
CA TRP A 381 17.85 26.66 -4.19
C TRP A 381 17.49 25.23 -4.57
N PRO A 382 17.98 24.64 -5.69
CA PRO A 382 17.69 23.24 -6.00
C PRO A 382 18.18 22.29 -4.90
N ARG A 383 19.30 22.62 -4.23
CA ARG A 383 19.83 21.84 -3.11
C ARG A 383 18.89 21.93 -1.91
N ALA A 384 18.43 23.13 -1.57
CA ALA A 384 17.49 23.35 -0.49
C ALA A 384 16.16 22.60 -0.73
N GLY A 385 15.61 22.67 -1.95
CA GLY A 385 14.41 21.92 -2.33
C GLY A 385 14.59 20.41 -2.25
N LEU A 386 15.72 19.89 -2.72
CA LEU A 386 16.03 18.46 -2.66
C LEU A 386 16.15 17.97 -1.22
N VAL A 387 16.89 18.68 -0.36
CA VAL A 387 17.03 18.31 1.05
C VAL A 387 15.68 18.43 1.78
N ALA A 388 14.89 19.45 1.47
CA ALA A 388 13.54 19.61 2.01
C ALA A 388 12.60 18.47 1.60
N ALA A 389 12.62 18.06 0.32
CA ALA A 389 11.85 16.93 -0.18
C ALA A 389 12.22 15.62 0.53
N ILE A 390 13.52 15.34 0.70
CA ILE A 390 13.99 14.14 1.40
C ILE A 390 13.64 14.20 2.89
N ALA A 391 13.80 15.35 3.55
CA ALA A 391 13.44 15.51 4.96
C ALA A 391 11.94 15.35 5.21
N ALA A 392 11.10 15.94 4.35
CA ALA A 392 9.64 15.80 4.41
C ALA A 392 9.23 14.35 4.16
N SER A 393 9.75 13.71 3.12
CA SER A 393 9.48 12.29 2.85
C SER A 393 9.96 11.41 4.01
N GLY A 394 11.15 11.66 4.57
CA GLY A 394 11.64 10.95 5.76
C GLY A 394 10.73 11.09 6.99
N ALA A 395 10.20 12.29 7.23
CA ALA A 395 9.23 12.53 8.30
C ALA A 395 7.89 11.81 8.04
N HIS A 396 7.40 11.82 6.80
CA HIS A 396 6.17 11.12 6.44
C HIS A 396 6.33 9.59 6.57
N ASN A 397 7.51 9.05 6.26
CA ASN A 397 7.87 7.64 6.45
C ASN A 397 7.87 7.15 7.92
N LEU A 398 7.80 8.06 8.90
CA LEU A 398 7.62 7.70 10.31
C LEU A 398 6.16 7.39 10.66
N VAL A 399 5.22 7.87 9.84
CA VAL A 399 3.77 7.76 10.04
C VAL A 399 3.03 7.10 8.87
N ASP A 400 3.76 6.77 7.80
CA ASP A 400 3.30 5.96 6.67
C ASP A 400 4.44 5.09 6.08
N SER A 401 4.10 4.15 5.21
CA SER A 401 5.05 3.23 4.55
C SER A 401 5.44 3.71 3.14
N ASP A 402 5.82 4.99 2.97
CA ASP A 402 6.04 5.59 1.66
C ASP A 402 7.09 4.86 0.79
N LEU A 403 8.17 4.33 1.38
CA LEU A 403 9.23 3.65 0.63
C LEU A 403 8.76 2.35 -0.05
N TYR A 404 7.60 1.82 0.34
CA TYR A 404 6.98 0.66 -0.30
C TYR A 404 6.08 1.02 -1.49
N TYR A 405 5.75 2.30 -1.68
CA TYR A 405 5.22 2.75 -2.97
C TYR A 405 6.40 2.98 -3.91
N PHE A 406 6.42 2.22 -5.01
CA PHE A 406 7.58 2.18 -5.89
C PHE A 406 8.02 3.55 -6.38
N GLY A 407 7.06 4.41 -6.76
CA GLY A 407 7.36 5.77 -7.20
C GLY A 407 8.08 6.60 -6.14
N LEU A 408 7.66 6.51 -4.87
CA LEU A 408 8.27 7.27 -3.77
C LEU A 408 9.66 6.75 -3.42
N GLY A 409 9.81 5.44 -3.24
CA GLY A 409 11.12 4.83 -2.98
C GLY A 409 12.12 5.13 -4.11
N PHE A 410 11.69 4.97 -5.36
CA PHE A 410 12.50 5.28 -6.54
C PHE A 410 12.92 6.76 -6.58
N LEU A 411 11.99 7.69 -6.33
CA LEU A 411 12.29 9.12 -6.34
C LEU A 411 13.23 9.53 -5.21
N VAL A 412 13.04 9.01 -3.99
CA VAL A 412 13.94 9.30 -2.86
C VAL A 412 15.36 8.89 -3.21
N PHE A 413 15.58 7.66 -3.68
CA PHE A 413 16.91 7.18 -4.04
C PHE A 413 17.50 7.90 -5.26
N LEU A 414 16.68 8.19 -6.28
CA LEU A 414 17.09 9.02 -7.41
C LEU A 414 17.58 10.41 -6.95
N LEU A 415 16.84 11.05 -6.04
CA LEU A 415 17.19 12.35 -5.48
C LEU A 415 18.49 12.31 -4.67
N LEU A 416 18.77 11.23 -3.94
CA LEU A 416 20.08 11.05 -3.29
C LEU A 416 21.22 11.06 -4.32
N GLY A 417 21.06 10.33 -5.43
CA GLY A 417 22.03 10.30 -6.53
C GLY A 417 22.21 11.65 -7.23
N VAL A 418 21.11 12.37 -7.47
CA VAL A 418 21.13 13.74 -8.03
C VAL A 418 21.79 14.71 -7.05
N GLY A 419 21.48 14.62 -5.76
CA GLY A 419 22.04 15.46 -4.71
C GLY A 419 23.57 15.31 -4.62
N LEU A 420 24.09 14.09 -4.71
CA LEU A 420 25.53 13.85 -4.73
C LEU A 420 26.23 14.58 -5.88
N ASN A 421 25.62 14.69 -7.07
CA ASN A 421 26.18 15.50 -8.17
C ASN A 421 26.24 17.01 -7.88
N MET A 422 25.43 17.48 -6.92
CA MET A 422 25.43 18.88 -6.49
C MET A 422 26.39 19.16 -5.33
N ALA A 423 26.94 18.12 -4.69
CA ALA A 423 27.96 18.25 -3.66
C ALA A 423 29.32 18.58 -4.28
N VAL A 424 30.14 19.38 -3.59
CA VAL A 424 31.51 19.70 -4.07
C VAL A 424 32.35 18.41 -4.13
N ASP A 425 32.34 17.65 -3.04
CA ASP A 425 33.02 16.37 -2.81
C ASP A 425 32.06 15.17 -2.86
N GLY A 426 31.07 15.22 -3.75
CA GLY A 426 30.09 14.15 -3.98
C GLY A 426 30.73 12.92 -4.63
N PRO A 427 30.43 12.61 -5.89
CA PRO A 427 31.06 11.47 -6.54
C PRO A 427 32.38 11.88 -7.21
N SER A 428 33.39 11.05 -7.01
CA SER A 428 34.70 11.21 -7.65
C SER A 428 34.67 10.58 -9.05
N PRO A 429 35.08 11.29 -10.11
CA PRO A 429 35.22 10.70 -11.43
C PRO A 429 36.42 9.74 -11.40
N GLU A 430 36.16 8.45 -11.41
CA GLU A 430 37.21 7.42 -11.38
C GLU A 430 37.27 6.66 -12.69
N PHE A 431 38.49 6.28 -13.09
CA PHE A 431 38.67 5.38 -14.23
C PHE A 431 38.20 3.99 -13.84
N THR A 432 37.19 3.48 -14.54
CA THR A 432 36.61 2.16 -14.26
C THR A 432 37.14 1.16 -15.31
N PRO A 433 37.89 0.11 -14.89
CA PRO A 433 38.39 -0.92 -15.80
C PRO A 433 37.30 -1.54 -16.67
N LYS A 434 37.64 -1.94 -17.90
CA LYS A 434 36.69 -2.50 -18.87
C LYS A 434 35.89 -3.68 -18.29
N GLY A 435 36.52 -4.60 -17.57
CA GLY A 435 35.84 -5.74 -16.94
C GLY A 435 34.77 -5.31 -15.93
N GLN A 436 35.10 -4.40 -15.02
CA GLN A 436 34.15 -3.89 -14.02
C GLN A 436 32.99 -3.13 -14.68
N ARG A 437 33.26 -2.34 -15.72
CA ARG A 437 32.22 -1.63 -16.48
C ARG A 437 31.18 -2.56 -17.11
N TRP A 438 31.65 -3.62 -17.77
CA TRP A 438 30.75 -4.64 -18.33
C TRP A 438 30.03 -5.43 -17.24
N GLY A 439 30.67 -5.67 -16.09
CA GLY A 439 30.02 -6.26 -14.91
C GLY A 439 28.85 -5.41 -14.41
N PHE A 440 29.06 -4.11 -14.19
CA PHE A 440 27.98 -3.20 -13.76
C PHE A 440 26.88 -3.06 -14.82
N ALA A 441 27.24 -2.97 -16.10
CA ALA A 441 26.26 -2.93 -17.18
C ALA A 441 25.42 -4.21 -17.25
N ALA A 442 26.05 -5.39 -17.06
CA ALA A 442 25.37 -6.66 -17.00
C ALA A 442 24.41 -6.76 -15.81
N ILE A 443 24.82 -6.31 -14.62
CA ILE A 443 23.96 -6.27 -13.42
C ILE A 443 22.71 -5.41 -13.69
N ALA A 444 22.87 -4.20 -14.23
CA ALA A 444 21.73 -3.34 -14.56
C ALA A 444 20.82 -3.95 -15.63
N GLY A 445 21.41 -4.61 -16.64
CA GLY A 445 20.66 -5.32 -17.68
C GLY A 445 19.88 -6.53 -17.15
N VAL A 446 20.50 -7.35 -16.29
CA VAL A 446 19.85 -8.49 -15.63
C VAL A 446 18.70 -8.01 -14.75
N LEU A 447 18.91 -6.94 -13.98
CA LEU A 447 17.85 -6.36 -13.14
C LEU A 447 16.66 -5.87 -13.99
N ALA A 448 16.93 -5.21 -15.12
CA ALA A 448 15.90 -4.78 -16.05
C ALA A 448 15.12 -5.97 -16.67
N LEU A 449 15.82 -7.04 -17.08
CA LEU A 449 15.20 -8.24 -17.61
C LEU A 449 14.35 -8.96 -16.56
N LEU A 450 14.83 -9.00 -15.31
CA LEU A 450 14.10 -9.62 -14.20
C LEU A 450 12.81 -8.84 -13.88
N MET A 451 12.85 -7.51 -13.89
CA MET A 451 11.64 -6.67 -13.76
C MET A 451 10.61 -6.99 -14.84
N VAL A 452 11.04 -7.03 -16.12
CA VAL A 452 10.16 -7.38 -17.26
C VAL A 452 9.58 -8.78 -17.11
N HIS A 453 10.39 -9.76 -16.70
CA HIS A 453 9.94 -11.12 -16.48
C HIS A 453 8.87 -11.20 -15.38
N LEU A 454 9.13 -10.60 -14.22
CA LEU A 454 8.19 -10.60 -13.10
C LEU A 454 6.88 -9.88 -13.43
N ALA A 455 6.94 -8.73 -14.10
CA ALA A 455 5.76 -8.02 -14.58
C ALA A 455 4.94 -8.84 -15.58
N SER A 456 5.61 -9.57 -16.49
CA SER A 456 4.94 -10.48 -17.41
C SER A 456 4.24 -11.62 -16.68
N VAL A 457 4.88 -12.22 -15.66
CA VAL A 457 4.27 -13.28 -14.86
C VAL A 457 3.03 -12.78 -14.11
N GLU A 458 3.09 -11.60 -13.49
CA GLU A 458 1.92 -11.00 -12.83
C GLU A 458 0.77 -10.74 -13.82
N LEU A 459 1.06 -10.17 -14.98
CA LEU A 459 0.04 -9.90 -16.01
C LEU A 459 -0.66 -11.18 -16.48
N GLN A 460 0.09 -12.27 -16.68
CA GLN A 460 -0.48 -13.56 -17.06
C GLN A 460 -1.32 -14.18 -15.93
N LYS A 461 -0.91 -14.04 -14.67
CA LYS A 461 -1.73 -14.47 -13.51
C LYS A 461 -3.03 -13.67 -13.40
N VAL A 462 -3.02 -12.37 -13.71
CA VAL A 462 -4.24 -11.55 -13.75
C VAL A 462 -5.21 -12.08 -14.81
N ARG A 463 -4.72 -12.36 -16.02
CA ARG A 463 -5.52 -13.01 -17.08
C ARG A 463 -6.05 -14.37 -16.64
N PHE A 464 -5.25 -15.14 -15.91
CA PHE A 464 -5.65 -16.45 -15.41
C PHE A 464 -6.79 -16.34 -14.38
N ARG A 465 -6.69 -15.43 -13.41
CA ARG A 465 -7.77 -15.13 -12.45
C ARG A 465 -9.06 -14.75 -13.15
N TYR A 466 -8.97 -13.91 -14.17
CA TYR A 466 -10.14 -13.53 -14.94
C TYR A 466 -10.77 -14.72 -15.66
N ALA A 467 -9.99 -15.54 -16.37
CA ALA A 467 -10.53 -16.68 -17.09
C ALA A 467 -11.28 -17.64 -16.15
N ILE A 468 -10.78 -17.85 -14.93
CA ILE A 468 -11.48 -18.60 -13.88
C ILE A 468 -12.79 -17.91 -13.48
N ALA A 469 -12.74 -16.60 -13.20
CA ALA A 469 -13.92 -15.84 -12.77
C ALA A 469 -15.01 -15.75 -13.86
N ALA A 470 -14.61 -15.69 -15.13
CA ALA A 470 -15.50 -15.67 -16.29
C ALA A 470 -16.04 -17.07 -16.66
N GLY A 471 -15.59 -18.13 -15.99
CA GLY A 471 -15.94 -19.51 -16.33
C GLY A 471 -15.33 -20.03 -17.65
N ASP A 472 -14.40 -19.29 -18.26
CA ASP A 472 -13.69 -19.69 -19.47
C ASP A 472 -12.62 -20.74 -19.16
N SER A 473 -13.09 -21.97 -18.98
CA SER A 473 -12.25 -23.12 -18.64
C SER A 473 -11.19 -23.44 -19.69
N ALA A 474 -11.46 -23.16 -20.98
CA ALA A 474 -10.52 -23.44 -22.06
C ALA A 474 -9.31 -22.49 -21.99
N THR A 475 -9.56 -21.19 -21.88
CA THR A 475 -8.50 -20.19 -21.72
C THR A 475 -7.75 -20.40 -20.40
N ALA A 476 -8.46 -20.68 -19.31
CA ALA A 476 -7.85 -20.90 -18.00
C ALA A 476 -6.88 -22.11 -18.00
N ARG A 477 -7.25 -23.24 -18.64
CA ARG A 477 -6.35 -24.39 -18.80
C ARG A 477 -5.16 -24.08 -19.72
N GLY A 478 -5.38 -23.35 -20.82
CA GLY A 478 -4.30 -22.91 -21.70
C GLY A 478 -3.27 -22.03 -20.97
N LEU A 479 -3.76 -21.09 -20.15
CA LEU A 479 -2.92 -20.24 -19.31
C LEU A 479 -2.16 -21.04 -18.25
N ALA A 480 -2.82 -22.00 -17.59
CA ALA A 480 -2.17 -22.91 -16.64
C ALA A 480 -0.95 -23.61 -17.27
N SER A 481 -1.11 -24.24 -18.43
CA SER A 481 0.01 -24.91 -19.12
C SER A 481 1.10 -23.95 -19.57
N SER A 482 0.74 -22.76 -20.08
CA SER A 482 1.72 -21.76 -20.54
C SER A 482 2.56 -21.16 -19.40
N LEU A 483 1.98 -21.03 -18.21
CA LEU A 483 2.62 -20.40 -17.06
C LEU A 483 3.52 -21.36 -16.29
N GLU A 484 3.34 -22.67 -16.41
CA GLU A 484 4.06 -23.66 -15.60
C GLU A 484 5.58 -23.46 -15.61
N GLY A 485 6.18 -23.29 -16.79
CA GLY A 485 7.63 -23.12 -16.94
C GLY A 485 8.16 -21.77 -16.46
N THR A 486 7.30 -20.76 -16.30
CA THR A 486 7.72 -19.38 -15.93
C THR A 486 7.30 -18.96 -14.52
N ALA A 487 6.21 -19.55 -14.01
CA ALA A 487 5.58 -19.22 -12.74
C ALA A 487 5.48 -20.42 -11.78
N GLY A 488 6.06 -21.59 -12.12
CA GLY A 488 6.06 -22.78 -11.25
C GLY A 488 6.73 -22.59 -9.88
N TRP A 489 7.45 -21.49 -9.66
CA TRP A 489 8.01 -21.10 -8.37
C TRP A 489 7.10 -20.14 -7.56
N HIS A 490 5.94 -19.75 -8.10
CA HIS A 490 4.95 -18.88 -7.46
C HIS A 490 3.82 -19.71 -6.82
N GLY A 491 3.62 -19.61 -5.51
CA GLY A 491 2.53 -20.32 -4.83
C GLY A 491 1.13 -19.94 -5.33
N GLU A 492 0.93 -18.68 -5.72
CA GLU A 492 -0.33 -18.20 -6.31
C GLU A 492 -0.67 -18.88 -7.65
N TYR A 493 0.34 -19.18 -8.48
CA TYR A 493 0.10 -19.90 -9.74
C TYR A 493 -0.49 -21.29 -9.48
N TRP A 494 0.08 -22.03 -8.52
CA TRP A 494 -0.43 -23.34 -8.12
C TRP A 494 -1.83 -23.26 -7.51
N TYR A 495 -2.09 -22.23 -6.71
CA TYR A 495 -3.43 -21.98 -6.19
C TYR A 495 -4.46 -21.76 -7.31
N LEU A 496 -4.15 -20.93 -8.32
CA LEU A 496 -5.03 -20.72 -9.47
C LEU A 496 -5.20 -21.98 -10.32
N ARG A 497 -4.13 -22.75 -10.52
CA ARG A 497 -4.18 -24.01 -11.26
C ARG A 497 -5.09 -25.03 -10.61
N SER A 498 -5.09 -25.11 -9.27
CA SER A 498 -5.98 -26.01 -8.53
C SER A 498 -7.47 -25.79 -8.85
N ALA A 499 -7.88 -24.57 -9.21
CA ALA A 499 -9.27 -24.26 -9.54
C ALA A 499 -9.73 -24.83 -10.89
N VAL A 500 -8.80 -25.20 -11.77
CA VAL A 500 -9.09 -25.75 -13.10
C VAL A 500 -8.57 -27.18 -13.30
N ALA A 501 -7.89 -27.72 -12.29
CA ALA A 501 -7.35 -29.07 -12.28
C ALA A 501 -8.41 -30.11 -11.90
N GLU A 502 -8.18 -31.37 -12.27
CA GLU A 502 -8.94 -32.51 -11.75
C GLU A 502 -8.77 -32.63 -10.23
N PRO A 503 -9.75 -33.15 -9.47
CA PRO A 503 -9.73 -33.15 -8.00
C PRO A 503 -8.45 -33.71 -7.37
N SER A 504 -7.90 -34.80 -7.92
CA SER A 504 -6.66 -35.41 -7.43
C SER A 504 -5.43 -34.51 -7.64
N ARG A 505 -5.36 -33.83 -8.78
CA ARG A 505 -4.30 -32.85 -9.08
C ARG A 505 -4.50 -31.54 -8.33
N ALA A 506 -5.74 -31.12 -8.11
CA ALA A 506 -6.07 -29.91 -7.36
C ALA A 506 -5.54 -29.96 -5.92
N LEU A 507 -5.61 -31.12 -5.26
CA LEU A 507 -5.02 -31.31 -3.93
C LEU A 507 -3.49 -31.15 -3.98
N ALA A 508 -2.80 -31.84 -4.89
CA ALA A 508 -1.35 -31.72 -5.04
C ALA A 508 -0.90 -30.28 -5.37
N ASP A 509 -1.67 -29.57 -6.19
CA ASP A 509 -1.43 -28.17 -6.52
C ASP A 509 -1.60 -27.27 -5.29
N LEU A 510 -2.62 -27.51 -4.46
CA LEU A 510 -2.81 -26.77 -3.21
C LEU A 510 -1.69 -27.05 -2.19
N GLU A 511 -1.15 -28.26 -2.15
CA GLU A 511 0.02 -28.59 -1.34
C GLU A 511 1.26 -27.81 -1.81
N HIS A 512 1.49 -27.75 -3.12
CA HIS A 512 2.57 -26.93 -3.69
C HIS A 512 2.36 -25.44 -3.42
N ALA A 513 1.12 -24.95 -3.56
CA ALA A 513 0.76 -23.56 -3.27
C ALA A 513 1.04 -23.20 -1.81
N ALA A 514 0.64 -24.06 -0.88
CA ALA A 514 0.89 -23.87 0.55
C ALA A 514 2.38 -23.98 0.90
N ALA A 515 3.15 -24.86 0.24
CA ALA A 515 4.58 -24.99 0.46
C ALA A 515 5.38 -23.75 -0.01
N LEU A 516 4.98 -23.15 -1.13
CA LEU A 516 5.65 -21.98 -1.71
C LEU A 516 5.15 -20.63 -1.15
N ALA A 517 3.91 -20.60 -0.67
CA ALA A 517 3.27 -19.41 -0.10
C ALA A 517 2.21 -19.84 0.93
N PRO A 518 2.57 -20.12 2.19
CA PRO A 518 1.66 -20.60 3.23
C PRO A 518 0.75 -19.48 3.77
N THR A 519 -0.06 -18.88 2.90
CA THR A 519 -1.05 -17.85 3.26
C THR A 519 -2.27 -18.51 3.90
N GLY A 520 -3.00 -17.78 4.75
CA GLY A 520 -4.27 -18.27 5.30
C GLY A 520 -5.27 -18.69 4.21
N ARG A 521 -5.29 -17.99 3.07
CA ARG A 521 -6.09 -18.36 1.88
C ARG A 521 -5.71 -19.73 1.33
N HIS A 522 -4.42 -19.97 1.09
CA HIS A 522 -3.94 -21.24 0.53
C HIS A 522 -4.14 -22.39 1.52
N LEU A 523 -3.84 -22.17 2.80
CA LEU A 523 -3.97 -23.18 3.84
C LEU A 523 -5.42 -23.57 4.10
N ARG A 524 -6.36 -22.61 4.10
CA ARG A 524 -7.80 -22.92 4.19
C ARG A 524 -8.31 -23.66 2.94
N ALA A 525 -7.82 -23.31 1.75
CA ALA A 525 -8.17 -24.02 0.53
C ALA A 525 -7.64 -25.46 0.53
N LEU A 526 -6.39 -25.66 0.94
CA LEU A 526 -5.80 -26.98 1.15
C LEU A 526 -6.59 -27.80 2.17
N ALA A 527 -6.98 -27.19 3.29
CA ALA A 527 -7.78 -27.88 4.31
C ALA A 527 -9.14 -28.35 3.76
N ARG A 528 -9.83 -27.52 2.96
CA ARG A 528 -11.08 -27.94 2.29
C ARG A 528 -10.86 -29.09 1.30
N ALA A 529 -9.79 -29.05 0.52
CA ALA A 529 -9.45 -30.13 -0.40
C ALA A 529 -9.13 -31.44 0.34
N ARG A 530 -8.41 -31.36 1.46
CA ARG A 530 -8.12 -32.52 2.33
C ARG A 530 -9.37 -33.09 2.99
N ILE A 531 -10.29 -32.24 3.45
CA ILE A 531 -11.62 -32.66 3.92
C ILE A 531 -12.36 -33.45 2.85
N ALA A 532 -12.39 -32.95 1.61
CA ALA A 532 -13.03 -33.64 0.48
C ALA A 532 -12.34 -34.98 0.13
N ALA A 533 -11.02 -35.07 0.36
CA ALA A 533 -10.23 -36.30 0.21
C ALA A 533 -10.28 -37.22 1.46
N ASN A 534 -11.09 -36.89 2.47
CA ASN A 534 -11.18 -37.60 3.74
C ASN A 534 -9.89 -37.60 4.59
N ASP A 535 -8.93 -36.71 4.31
CA ASP A 535 -7.73 -36.47 5.11
C ASP A 535 -7.99 -35.39 6.18
N ARG A 536 -8.65 -35.80 7.26
CA ARG A 536 -9.11 -34.88 8.32
C ARG A 536 -7.95 -34.36 9.18
N SER A 537 -6.95 -35.19 9.46
CA SER A 537 -5.76 -34.80 10.23
C SER A 537 -4.89 -33.81 9.47
N GLY A 538 -4.71 -34.01 8.15
CA GLY A 538 -4.01 -33.07 7.30
C GLY A 538 -4.76 -31.73 7.15
N ALA A 539 -6.10 -31.73 7.18
CA ALA A 539 -6.89 -30.51 7.18
C ALA A 539 -6.72 -29.72 8.48
N GLU A 540 -6.78 -30.38 9.64
CA GLU A 540 -6.50 -29.79 10.96
C GLU A 540 -5.08 -29.19 10.99
N ALA A 541 -4.08 -29.91 10.50
CA ALA A 541 -2.70 -29.42 10.43
C ALA A 541 -2.55 -28.16 9.58
N ALA A 542 -3.23 -28.08 8.43
CA ALA A 542 -3.20 -26.91 7.56
C ALA A 542 -3.87 -25.68 8.22
N MET A 543 -5.00 -25.86 8.91
CA MET A 543 -5.68 -24.78 9.64
C MET A 543 -4.85 -24.30 10.84
N ASN A 544 -4.23 -25.22 11.60
CA ASN A 544 -3.34 -24.86 12.68
C ASN A 544 -2.12 -24.06 12.19
N LEU A 545 -1.56 -24.43 11.03
CA LEU A 545 -0.47 -23.67 10.41
C LEU A 545 -0.91 -22.24 9.99
N ALA A 546 -2.17 -22.05 9.63
CA ALA A 546 -2.71 -20.72 9.36
C ALA A 546 -2.84 -19.90 10.67
N LEU A 547 -3.29 -20.53 11.76
CA LEU A 547 -3.39 -19.90 13.08
C LEU A 547 -2.02 -19.56 13.72
N VAL A 548 -0.91 -20.17 13.26
CA VAL A 548 0.44 -19.72 13.67
C VAL A 548 0.74 -18.31 13.14
N ARG A 549 0.22 -17.94 11.96
CA ARG A 549 0.47 -16.64 11.32
C ARG A 549 -0.55 -15.58 11.68
N ASP A 550 -1.78 -15.99 11.93
CA ASP A 550 -2.80 -15.12 12.50
C ASP A 550 -3.52 -15.89 13.63
N PRO A 551 -3.04 -15.75 14.88
CA PRO A 551 -3.58 -16.48 16.01
C PRO A 551 -5.02 -16.11 16.36
N ASN A 552 -5.56 -15.05 15.76
CA ASN A 552 -6.91 -14.53 15.95
C ASN A 552 -7.74 -14.55 14.65
N ASP A 553 -7.33 -15.30 13.62
CA ASP A 553 -8.10 -15.46 12.38
C ASP A 553 -9.40 -16.22 12.63
N LEU A 554 -10.46 -15.46 12.85
CA LEU A 554 -11.79 -15.96 13.18
C LEU A 554 -12.37 -16.87 12.10
N THR A 555 -12.09 -16.60 10.82
CA THR A 555 -12.56 -17.46 9.72
C THR A 555 -11.87 -18.83 9.76
N THR A 556 -10.57 -18.87 10.07
CA THR A 556 -9.85 -20.13 10.22
C THR A 556 -10.32 -20.90 11.46
N MET A 557 -10.55 -20.21 12.58
CA MET A 557 -11.09 -20.83 13.80
C MET A 557 -12.49 -21.42 13.59
N GLU A 558 -13.37 -20.70 12.88
CA GLU A 558 -14.72 -21.18 12.55
C GLU A 558 -14.67 -22.48 11.74
N GLN A 559 -13.84 -22.52 10.68
CA GLN A 559 -13.66 -23.73 9.87
C GLN A 559 -13.08 -24.90 10.68
N LEU A 560 -12.20 -24.62 11.64
CA LEU A 560 -11.62 -25.65 12.51
C LEU A 560 -12.63 -26.16 13.53
N ARG A 561 -13.47 -25.30 14.09
CA ARG A 561 -14.63 -25.69 14.91
C ARG A 561 -15.55 -26.62 14.13
N ASP A 562 -15.93 -26.24 12.91
CA ASP A 562 -16.84 -27.02 12.08
C ASP A 562 -16.23 -28.38 11.68
N LEU A 563 -14.92 -28.42 11.45
CA LEU A 563 -14.19 -29.68 11.27
C LEU A 563 -14.30 -30.57 12.52
N TYR A 564 -14.09 -30.03 13.72
CA TYR A 564 -14.26 -30.80 14.96
C TYR A 564 -15.68 -31.29 15.19
N VAL A 565 -16.69 -30.48 14.84
CA VAL A 565 -18.10 -30.92 14.84
C VAL A 565 -18.29 -32.12 13.90
N SER A 566 -17.74 -32.05 12.69
CA SER A 566 -17.84 -33.16 11.72
C SER A 566 -17.10 -34.44 12.14
N LEU A 567 -16.17 -34.32 13.09
CA LEU A 567 -15.43 -35.43 13.69
C LEU A 567 -16.04 -35.90 15.02
N GLU A 568 -17.18 -35.34 15.41
CA GLU A 568 -17.83 -35.58 16.71
C GLU A 568 -16.93 -35.26 17.92
N ALA A 569 -15.87 -34.48 17.70
CA ALA A 569 -14.93 -34.03 18.73
C ALA A 569 -15.45 -32.76 19.41
N TYR A 570 -16.61 -32.87 20.06
CA TYR A 570 -17.36 -31.72 20.58
C TYR A 570 -16.62 -30.93 21.68
N ASP A 571 -15.74 -31.57 22.44
CA ASP A 571 -14.90 -30.89 23.43
C ASP A 571 -13.94 -29.89 22.73
N LYS A 572 -13.28 -30.32 21.65
CA LYS A 572 -12.41 -29.46 20.85
C LYS A 572 -13.20 -28.35 20.14
N ALA A 573 -14.40 -28.66 19.64
CA ALA A 573 -15.27 -27.65 19.03
C ALA A 573 -15.69 -26.58 20.06
N THR A 574 -16.00 -27.00 21.29
CA THR A 574 -16.35 -26.11 22.40
C THR A 574 -15.17 -25.25 22.82
N GLU A 575 -13.97 -25.83 22.93
CA GLU A 575 -12.74 -25.09 23.19
C GLU A 575 -12.48 -24.05 22.10
N MET A 576 -12.63 -24.42 20.82
CA MET A 576 -12.45 -23.50 19.71
C MET A 576 -13.49 -22.36 19.72
N ALA A 577 -14.76 -22.66 20.00
CA ALA A 577 -15.80 -21.64 20.13
C ALA A 577 -15.50 -20.65 21.26
N ARG A 578 -15.05 -21.14 22.43
CA ARG A 578 -14.60 -20.29 23.55
C ARG A 578 -13.36 -19.47 23.19
N ARG A 579 -12.42 -20.04 22.43
CA ARG A 579 -11.24 -19.31 21.93
C ARG A 579 -11.66 -18.18 20.98
N MET A 580 -12.61 -18.41 20.07
CA MET A 580 -13.16 -17.37 19.20
C MET A 580 -13.77 -16.23 20.02
N ILE A 581 -14.56 -16.56 21.04
CA ILE A 581 -15.15 -15.58 21.96
C ILE A 581 -14.07 -14.77 22.70
N ALA A 582 -12.99 -15.41 23.15
CA ALA A 582 -11.90 -14.73 23.85
C ALA A 582 -11.23 -13.64 22.99
N VAL A 583 -11.28 -13.73 21.65
CA VAL A 583 -10.77 -12.72 20.73
C VAL A 583 -11.47 -11.36 20.92
N GLU A 584 -12.73 -11.32 21.35
CA GLU A 584 -13.48 -10.07 21.63
C GLU A 584 -12.78 -9.16 22.67
N SER A 585 -12.00 -9.76 23.56
CA SER A 585 -11.25 -9.04 24.59
C SER A 585 -9.93 -8.45 24.08
N THR A 586 -9.45 -8.88 22.92
CA THR A 586 -8.14 -8.53 22.39
C THR A 586 -8.17 -7.21 21.60
N PRO A 587 -7.02 -6.53 21.45
CA PRO A 587 -6.91 -5.36 20.57
C PRO A 587 -7.27 -5.68 19.11
N TYR A 588 -7.04 -6.91 18.65
CA TYR A 588 -7.38 -7.38 17.30
C TYR A 588 -8.86 -7.16 16.97
N PHE A 589 -9.75 -7.44 17.92
CA PHE A 589 -11.20 -7.28 17.73
C PHE A 589 -11.69 -5.87 18.05
N ARG A 590 -11.12 -5.24 19.08
CA ARG A 590 -11.55 -3.92 19.56
C ARG A 590 -11.15 -2.79 18.61
N VAL A 591 -9.95 -2.90 18.02
CA VAL A 591 -9.34 -1.85 17.19
C VAL A 591 -9.24 -2.37 15.75
N ARG A 592 -10.33 -2.19 15.00
CA ARG A 592 -10.48 -2.69 13.62
C ARG A 592 -10.01 -1.67 12.59
N SER A 593 -9.49 -2.17 11.47
CA SER A 593 -9.17 -1.36 10.29
C SER A 593 -10.42 -0.79 9.60
N LEU A 594 -11.51 -1.56 9.62
CA LEU A 594 -12.84 -1.18 9.15
C LEU A 594 -13.85 -1.35 10.29
N PRO A 595 -14.05 -0.32 11.12
CA PRO A 595 -15.00 -0.33 12.24
C PRO A 595 -16.43 -0.69 11.81
N GLU A 596 -16.77 -0.38 10.57
CA GLU A 596 -18.10 -0.58 9.98
C GLU A 596 -18.40 -2.04 9.65
N VAL A 597 -17.38 -2.91 9.61
CA VAL A 597 -17.53 -4.34 9.35
C VAL A 597 -17.54 -5.08 10.68
N ILE A 598 -18.73 -5.46 11.16
CA ILE A 598 -18.87 -6.28 12.38
C ILE A 598 -18.48 -7.73 12.08
N PRO A 599 -17.40 -8.28 12.68
CA PRO A 599 -17.08 -9.70 12.56
C PRO A 599 -18.13 -10.53 13.28
N MET A 600 -18.77 -11.45 12.57
CA MET A 600 -19.90 -12.23 13.08
C MET A 600 -19.50 -13.59 13.67
N GLU A 601 -18.27 -14.02 13.43
CA GLU A 601 -17.75 -15.32 13.79
C GLU A 601 -17.79 -15.57 15.31
N THR A 602 -17.49 -14.56 16.15
CA THR A 602 -17.54 -14.71 17.62
C THR A 602 -18.97 -14.82 18.13
N TYR A 603 -19.90 -14.03 17.59
CA TYR A 603 -21.32 -14.10 17.95
C TYR A 603 -21.99 -15.39 17.47
N ARG A 604 -21.55 -15.93 16.33
CA ARG A 604 -21.94 -17.27 15.87
C ARG A 604 -21.40 -18.36 16.77
N ALA A 605 -20.18 -18.22 17.28
CA ALA A 605 -19.63 -19.16 18.27
C ALA A 605 -20.48 -19.17 19.56
N ARG A 606 -20.93 -18.01 20.04
CA ARG A 606 -21.87 -17.90 21.18
C ARG A 606 -23.20 -18.57 20.88
N TYR A 607 -23.78 -18.30 19.72
CA TYR A 607 -25.04 -18.94 19.32
C TYR A 607 -24.92 -20.47 19.22
N TRP A 608 -23.79 -20.96 18.67
CA TRP A 608 -23.49 -22.38 18.61
C TRP A 608 -23.34 -23.00 20.01
N LEU A 609 -22.70 -22.32 20.96
CA LEU A 609 -22.62 -22.78 22.36
C LEU A 609 -24.00 -22.81 23.01
N ALA A 610 -24.82 -21.78 22.81
CA ALA A 610 -26.17 -21.70 23.34
C ALA A 610 -27.08 -22.85 22.87
N GLN A 611 -26.87 -23.38 21.66
CA GLN A 611 -27.61 -24.54 21.15
C GLN A 611 -27.25 -25.85 21.88
N ARG A 612 -26.16 -25.85 22.66
CA ARG A 612 -25.59 -27.05 23.31
C ARG A 612 -25.54 -26.95 24.82
N THR A 613 -25.89 -25.81 25.38
CA THR A 613 -26.00 -25.57 26.81
C THR A 613 -27.47 -25.44 27.20
N GLU A 614 -27.76 -25.49 28.49
CA GLU A 614 -29.11 -25.37 29.03
C GLU A 614 -29.17 -24.32 30.15
N GLY A 615 -30.39 -23.95 30.56
CA GLY A 615 -30.62 -23.02 31.67
C GLY A 615 -29.91 -21.68 31.51
N ASP A 616 -29.25 -21.25 32.59
CA ASP A 616 -28.63 -19.93 32.68
C ASP A 616 -27.43 -19.76 31.72
N GLU A 617 -26.69 -20.83 31.41
CA GLU A 617 -25.56 -20.76 30.48
C GLU A 617 -26.04 -20.49 29.05
N ARG A 618 -27.10 -21.18 28.61
CA ARG A 618 -27.75 -20.91 27.31
C ARG A 618 -28.26 -19.49 27.24
N LEU A 619 -28.96 -19.04 28.28
CA LEU A 619 -29.49 -17.69 28.36
C LEU A 619 -28.37 -16.65 28.29
N GLY A 620 -27.26 -16.88 29.01
CA GLY A 620 -26.08 -16.04 29.01
C GLY A 620 -25.45 -15.90 27.62
N GLU A 621 -25.25 -17.01 26.91
CA GLU A 621 -24.67 -16.99 25.57
C GLU A 621 -25.58 -16.31 24.53
N LEU A 622 -26.91 -16.54 24.59
CA LEU A 622 -27.85 -15.84 23.71
C LEU A 622 -27.86 -14.32 23.97
N LYS A 623 -27.88 -13.91 25.26
CA LYS A 623 -27.81 -12.49 25.64
C LYS A 623 -26.51 -11.83 25.20
N ALA A 624 -25.40 -12.56 25.22
CA ALA A 624 -24.10 -12.07 24.75
C ALA A 624 -23.98 -12.06 23.21
N ALA A 625 -24.69 -12.96 22.50
CA ALA A 625 -24.67 -13.04 21.04
C ALA A 625 -25.45 -11.89 20.36
N LEU A 626 -26.68 -11.63 20.81
CA LEU A 626 -27.61 -10.71 20.14
C LEU A 626 -27.06 -9.29 19.90
N PRO A 627 -26.30 -8.66 20.82
CA PRO A 627 -25.72 -7.33 20.58
C PRO A 627 -24.87 -7.24 19.31
N GLY A 628 -24.14 -8.29 18.94
CA GLY A 628 -23.35 -8.34 17.70
C GLY A 628 -24.20 -8.27 16.44
N TYR A 629 -25.33 -8.99 16.42
CA TYR A 629 -26.29 -8.96 15.31
C TYR A 629 -26.98 -7.61 15.18
N LEU A 630 -27.32 -6.97 16.30
CA LEU A 630 -27.87 -5.61 16.32
C LEU A 630 -26.84 -4.59 15.80
N ALA A 631 -25.57 -4.72 16.21
CA ALA A 631 -24.49 -3.88 15.70
C ALA A 631 -24.28 -4.09 14.18
N PHE A 632 -24.32 -5.34 13.70
CA PHE A 632 -24.24 -5.65 12.28
C PHE A 632 -25.38 -5.02 11.49
N ALA A 633 -26.61 -5.12 11.98
CA ALA A 633 -27.81 -4.56 11.33
C ALA A 633 -27.79 -3.02 11.26
N SER A 634 -27.29 -2.36 12.31
CA SER A 634 -27.23 -0.89 12.39
C SER A 634 -25.99 -0.27 11.74
N THR A 635 -24.90 -1.03 11.61
CA THR A 635 -23.60 -0.51 11.14
C THR A 635 -23.21 -1.08 9.78
N THR A 636 -23.13 -2.40 9.63
CA THR A 636 -22.63 -3.05 8.41
C THR A 636 -23.71 -3.13 7.32
N CYS A 637 -24.93 -3.54 7.68
CA CYS A 637 -26.00 -3.76 6.71
C CYS A 637 -26.37 -2.51 5.88
N PRO A 638 -26.44 -1.28 6.45
CA PRO A 638 -26.73 -0.08 5.66
C PRO A 638 -25.69 0.20 4.57
N LEU A 639 -24.43 -0.18 4.78
CA LEU A 639 -23.36 -0.07 3.77
C LEU A 639 -23.50 -1.14 2.69
N VAL A 640 -23.86 -2.37 3.05
CA VAL A 640 -24.21 -3.42 2.08
C VAL A 640 -25.39 -2.98 1.21
N ILE A 641 -26.45 -2.44 1.81
CA ILE A 641 -27.62 -1.91 1.10
C ILE A 641 -27.22 -0.78 0.15
N ARG A 642 -26.37 0.15 0.61
CA ARG A 642 -25.87 1.25 -0.23
C ARG A 642 -25.05 0.74 -1.42
N ALA A 643 -24.15 -0.22 -1.20
CA ALA A 643 -23.35 -0.85 -2.24
C ALA A 643 -24.25 -1.51 -3.30
N LEU A 644 -25.24 -2.31 -2.86
CA LEU A 644 -26.22 -2.94 -3.75
C LEU A 644 -27.04 -1.92 -4.55
N LYS A 645 -27.50 -0.83 -3.92
CA LYS A 645 -28.21 0.27 -4.60
C LYS A 645 -27.32 1.01 -5.60
N ALA A 646 -26.00 1.01 -5.41
CA ALA A 646 -25.03 1.58 -6.33
C ALA A 646 -24.63 0.63 -7.48
N GLY A 647 -25.17 -0.60 -7.52
CA GLY A 647 -24.84 -1.62 -8.51
C GLY A 647 -23.61 -2.47 -8.17
N GLU A 648 -23.04 -2.31 -6.98
CA GLU A 648 -21.96 -3.18 -6.48
C GLU A 648 -22.54 -4.52 -5.97
N GLN A 649 -21.74 -5.59 -6.01
CA GLN A 649 -22.20 -6.91 -5.59
C GLN A 649 -22.10 -7.14 -4.06
N GLN A 650 -21.21 -6.43 -3.38
CA GLN A 650 -20.89 -6.66 -1.97
C GLN A 650 -20.15 -5.48 -1.36
N PHE A 651 -20.32 -5.27 -0.05
CA PHE A 651 -19.50 -4.35 0.74
C PHE A 651 -18.52 -5.15 1.60
N ALA A 652 -17.22 -4.91 1.46
CA ALA A 652 -16.17 -5.59 2.25
C ALA A 652 -16.29 -7.14 2.26
N GLY A 653 -16.67 -7.74 1.13
CA GLY A 653 -16.84 -9.20 1.02
C GLY A 653 -18.17 -9.73 1.60
N ILE A 654 -19.09 -8.84 1.98
CA ILE A 654 -20.41 -9.18 2.50
C ILE A 654 -21.43 -8.80 1.42
N GLY A 655 -21.87 -9.81 0.67
CA GLY A 655 -22.97 -9.71 -0.28
C GLY A 655 -24.33 -9.82 0.41
N ARG A 656 -25.39 -9.68 -0.40
CA ARG A 656 -26.78 -9.83 0.04
C ARG A 656 -27.01 -11.10 0.84
N ASP A 657 -26.68 -12.26 0.27
CA ASP A 657 -27.05 -13.56 0.84
C ASP A 657 -26.43 -13.76 2.22
N LYS A 658 -25.17 -13.35 2.37
CA LYS A 658 -24.48 -13.39 3.66
C LYS A 658 -25.12 -12.44 4.67
N ALA A 659 -25.48 -11.22 4.26
CA ALA A 659 -26.15 -10.26 5.15
C ALA A 659 -27.55 -10.73 5.56
N GLU A 660 -28.32 -11.30 4.63
CA GLU A 660 -29.66 -11.85 4.91
C GLU A 660 -29.60 -13.06 5.85
N ALA A 661 -28.64 -13.97 5.64
CA ALA A 661 -28.41 -15.10 6.53
C ALA A 661 -28.08 -14.62 7.96
N THR A 662 -27.17 -13.65 8.09
CA THR A 662 -26.82 -13.05 9.39
C THR A 662 -28.02 -12.41 10.08
N LEU A 663 -28.86 -11.65 9.35
CA LEU A 663 -30.05 -11.04 9.95
C LEU A 663 -31.08 -12.10 10.38
N THR A 664 -31.22 -13.17 9.61
CA THR A 664 -32.11 -14.30 9.93
C THR A 664 -31.65 -15.02 11.21
N GLU A 665 -30.34 -15.25 11.37
CA GLU A 665 -29.75 -15.78 12.61
C GLU A 665 -30.06 -14.87 13.80
N GLY A 666 -29.90 -13.55 13.64
CA GLY A 666 -30.21 -12.57 14.69
C GLY A 666 -31.69 -12.59 15.12
N ILE A 667 -32.62 -12.67 14.16
CA ILE A 667 -34.06 -12.80 14.43
C ILE A 667 -34.35 -14.09 15.21
N ALA A 668 -33.73 -15.21 14.81
CA ALA A 668 -33.89 -16.48 15.52
C ALA A 668 -33.39 -16.39 16.98
N ILE A 669 -32.25 -15.76 17.21
CA ILE A 669 -31.70 -15.54 18.57
C ILE A 669 -32.64 -14.68 19.41
N ALA A 670 -33.16 -13.58 18.85
CA ALA A 670 -34.08 -12.69 19.56
C ALA A 670 -35.40 -13.39 19.93
N ASN A 671 -35.94 -14.21 19.02
CA ASN A 671 -37.13 -15.01 19.31
C ASN A 671 -36.86 -16.07 20.40
N LEU A 672 -35.73 -16.78 20.33
CA LEU A 672 -35.33 -17.70 21.39
C LEU A 672 -35.21 -16.98 22.75
N LEU A 673 -34.61 -15.79 22.80
CA LEU A 673 -34.55 -15.01 24.03
C LEU A 673 -35.95 -14.64 24.56
N ALA A 674 -36.91 -14.33 23.68
CA ALA A 674 -38.28 -14.05 24.10
C ALA A 674 -38.97 -15.26 24.75
N ASP A 675 -38.61 -16.48 24.30
CA ASP A 675 -39.17 -17.72 24.85
C ASP A 675 -38.51 -18.13 26.18
N TYR A 676 -37.21 -17.84 26.36
CA TYR A 676 -36.45 -18.21 27.57
C TYR A 676 -36.44 -17.14 28.67
N ASP A 677 -36.51 -15.85 28.33
CA ASP A 677 -36.45 -14.72 29.27
C ASP A 677 -37.81 -14.02 29.35
N LEU A 678 -38.78 -14.68 29.99
CA LEU A 678 -40.17 -14.22 30.07
C LEU A 678 -40.30 -12.80 30.64
N GLY A 679 -39.39 -12.39 31.53
CA GLY A 679 -39.39 -11.05 32.11
C GLY A 679 -39.04 -9.93 31.13
N SER A 680 -38.42 -10.25 30.00
CA SER A 680 -38.01 -9.29 28.96
C SER A 680 -38.50 -9.69 27.56
N ALA A 681 -39.52 -10.55 27.48
CA ALA A 681 -39.95 -11.16 26.23
C ALA A 681 -40.43 -10.16 25.19
N GLU A 682 -41.13 -9.10 25.62
CA GLU A 682 -41.58 -8.02 24.71
C GLU A 682 -40.40 -7.25 24.10
N ASP A 683 -39.37 -6.94 24.91
CA ASP A 683 -38.15 -6.27 24.43
C ASP A 683 -37.41 -7.12 23.40
N TRP A 684 -37.33 -8.44 23.62
CA TRP A 684 -36.69 -9.36 22.67
C TRP A 684 -37.47 -9.46 21.37
N ARG A 685 -38.80 -9.51 21.42
CA ARG A 685 -39.66 -9.49 20.22
C ARG A 685 -39.56 -8.17 19.45
N ALA A 686 -39.45 -7.04 20.15
CA ALA A 686 -39.22 -5.74 19.53
C ALA A 686 -37.90 -5.75 18.73
N ARG A 687 -36.80 -6.23 19.33
CA ARG A 687 -35.50 -6.36 18.64
C ARG A 687 -35.56 -7.32 17.44
N ALA A 688 -36.33 -8.40 17.53
CA ALA A 688 -36.55 -9.31 16.40
C ALA A 688 -37.26 -8.59 15.24
N SER A 689 -38.25 -7.75 15.54
CA SER A 689 -38.94 -6.90 14.57
C SER A 689 -37.99 -5.88 13.92
N ASP A 690 -37.09 -5.26 14.69
CA ASP A 690 -36.11 -4.31 14.16
C ASP A 690 -35.16 -4.98 13.16
N LEU A 691 -34.64 -6.16 13.48
CA LEU A 691 -33.81 -6.95 12.57
C LEU A 691 -34.59 -7.39 11.31
N ALA A 692 -35.85 -7.76 11.46
CA ALA A 692 -36.72 -8.11 10.34
C ALA A 692 -36.98 -6.92 9.41
N ALA A 693 -37.12 -5.71 9.95
CA ALA A 693 -37.28 -4.49 9.17
C ALA A 693 -36.03 -4.19 8.33
N VAL A 694 -34.82 -4.29 8.91
CA VAL A 694 -33.55 -4.13 8.18
C VAL A 694 -33.40 -5.20 7.08
N ARG A 695 -33.78 -6.44 7.38
CA ARG A 695 -33.78 -7.53 6.39
C ARG A 695 -34.72 -7.23 5.23
N ALA A 696 -35.93 -6.75 5.50
CA ALA A 696 -36.90 -6.38 4.47
C ALA A 696 -36.35 -5.25 3.57
N GLU A 697 -35.65 -4.26 4.14
CA GLU A 697 -34.98 -3.22 3.35
C GLU A 697 -33.89 -3.81 2.45
N LEU A 698 -33.05 -4.71 2.98
CA LEU A 698 -31.99 -5.40 2.21
C LEU A 698 -32.57 -6.20 1.03
N THR A 699 -33.68 -6.90 1.24
CA THR A 699 -34.39 -7.63 0.18
C THR A 699 -34.97 -6.67 -0.86
N GLY A 700 -35.49 -5.51 -0.44
CA GLY A 700 -36.00 -4.46 -1.32
C GLY A 700 -34.92 -3.77 -2.19
N ALA A 701 -33.65 -3.85 -1.80
CA ALA A 701 -32.54 -3.17 -2.49
C ALA A 701 -32.17 -3.69 -3.89
N SER A 702 -32.87 -4.69 -4.47
CA SER A 702 -32.51 -5.30 -5.78
C SER A 702 -33.52 -5.14 -6.92
N ALA A 703 -34.44 -4.18 -6.87
CA ALA A 703 -35.43 -4.04 -7.95
C ALA A 703 -35.11 -2.95 -8.98
N GLY A 704 -34.03 -2.18 -8.83
CA GLY A 704 -33.77 -0.99 -9.63
C GLY A 704 -32.48 -1.05 -10.44
N GLY A 705 -32.51 -1.64 -11.63
CA GLY A 705 -31.56 -1.29 -12.69
C GLY A 705 -30.78 -2.46 -13.30
N SER A 706 -31.36 -3.08 -14.33
CA SER A 706 -30.59 -3.70 -15.43
C SER A 706 -29.98 -2.62 -16.34
N VAL A 707 -29.37 -1.58 -15.76
CA VAL A 707 -28.69 -0.55 -16.55
C VAL A 707 -27.32 -1.12 -16.92
N GLY A 708 -27.03 -1.07 -18.23
CA GLY A 708 -25.86 -1.68 -18.83
C GLY A 708 -24.57 -1.39 -18.06
N ASN A 709 -23.73 -2.41 -18.05
CA ASN A 709 -22.41 -2.47 -17.45
C ASN A 709 -21.53 -1.28 -17.88
N THR A 710 -21.66 -0.13 -17.23
CA THR A 710 -20.71 0.98 -17.29
C THR A 710 -20.01 1.07 -15.94
N THR A 711 -18.87 0.38 -15.87
CA THR A 711 -17.69 0.66 -15.05
C THR A 711 -17.78 1.90 -14.15
N SER A 712 -18.24 1.73 -12.91
CA SER A 712 -17.88 2.63 -11.82
C SER A 712 -16.63 2.07 -11.15
N GLY A 713 -15.48 2.59 -11.56
CA GLY A 713 -14.24 2.41 -10.83
C GLY A 713 -14.34 3.14 -9.49
N ILE A 714 -14.43 2.38 -8.41
CA ILE A 714 -14.09 2.83 -7.06
C ILE A 714 -13.01 1.87 -6.58
N PRO A 715 -11.80 2.35 -6.22
CA PRO A 715 -10.74 1.54 -5.63
C PRO A 715 -11.08 1.05 -4.22
#